data_AF-A0A2I6SA82-F1
#
_entry.id   AF-A0A2I6SA82-F1
#
_cell.length_a   1.000
_cell.length_b   1.000
_cell.length_c   1.000
_cell.angle_alpha   90.00
_cell.angle_beta   90.00
_cell.angle_gamma   90.00
#
_symmetry.space_group_name_H-M   'P 1'
#
loop_
_entity.id
_entity.type
_entity.pdbx_description
1 polymer ?
#
loop_
_entity_poly.entity_id
_entity_poly.type
_entity_poly.pdbx_seq_one_letter_code
_entity_poly.pdbx_strand_id
1 'polypeptide(L)'
;MVTLVGTGVLAATAVAINAIRGAQDQQLALHANTQAAARAWDGVELLRHYFAAIPDEDFDEFEACSEASPCELSISGVDYLSAAVVEYVEESELTSQRRVVANVTGSGADTTVSVQAIYEFVPPGGGGNENDGGDDGNPPAPLVKINSDLNLTGSINVLGGENANLVVDGNVSMSGSVSGINEICATGNLSIGSAIQVNRICSNANVTLTGAATSSLVEATGDVTLSGGAATNIGTVLANGDVTLSGGSANVGNVRTQGDVSVTGGNAVVSGTVDAQGDVVWSSGRSADTVNSNGDVRYGGDDGITTINARGDVTLTGGGNVRDVNAMANVFIQSYWGQGIRNRLLGGGALQYNNNGNVVGSGSVVGPVSPTPLASGINVSIDPGLVVDVPWVDVPDVRPVTVPENVVDVFALKSAANYVFEIEAATGKKRVTVRDVSGIDDGEYYLGNYNTGGYRDYLCTEVVAAGNAWRCTEPALPTETRTICQGYSDYNTCFSYSSAQNRWTIAGQTMAPGLAWFDGNLTVSNGVYINTFLATGTISTAGGMKTYAPNYAGYQGVCTDNRSAQGMADIRTGLSGLYPTNLCVGGTYEPSDLANVAFIAGGYRSGTYEGGNIALGASNQVFGSVIAGGLLTTGGSTNVVGSIEIANMAGSASPTNWSGSTTIDLRNLPDGFDPDPGCLVDCPQPEDPEDPGGSLPWQVFWTRYL
;
A
#
# COMPACT_ATOMS: atom_id res chain seq x y z
N MET A 1 -74.58 26.42 -4.90
CA MET A 1 -73.13 26.61 -4.66
C MET A 1 -72.56 25.58 -3.66
N VAL A 2 -73.17 24.40 -3.51
CA VAL A 2 -72.68 23.31 -2.62
C VAL A 2 -72.19 22.10 -3.43
N THR A 3 -72.63 21.94 -4.67
CA THR A 3 -72.19 20.86 -5.58
C THR A 3 -70.83 21.11 -6.24
N LEU A 4 -70.42 22.38 -6.44
CA LEU A 4 -69.12 22.71 -7.04
C LEU A 4 -67.93 22.53 -6.08
N VAL A 5 -68.17 22.60 -4.76
CA VAL A 5 -67.14 22.39 -3.74
C VAL A 5 -66.89 20.89 -3.54
N GLY A 6 -67.92 20.03 -3.67
CA GLY A 6 -67.80 18.58 -3.51
C GLY A 6 -66.98 17.89 -4.62
N THR A 7 -67.08 18.36 -5.87
CA THR A 7 -66.27 17.81 -6.99
C THR A 7 -64.81 18.24 -6.95
N GLY A 8 -64.50 19.42 -6.39
CA GLY A 8 -63.12 19.89 -6.21
C GLY A 8 -62.34 19.09 -5.16
N VAL A 9 -63.01 18.70 -4.06
CA VAL A 9 -62.40 17.89 -2.99
C VAL A 9 -62.12 16.46 -3.48
N LEU A 10 -63.04 15.84 -4.24
CA LEU A 10 -62.83 14.50 -4.81
C LEU A 10 -61.68 14.45 -5.83
N ALA A 11 -61.55 15.48 -6.68
CA ALA A 11 -60.44 15.59 -7.63
C ALA A 11 -59.09 15.79 -6.91
N ALA A 12 -59.05 16.64 -5.88
CA ALA A 12 -57.84 16.84 -5.07
C ALA A 12 -57.42 15.56 -4.33
N THR A 13 -58.37 14.79 -3.79
CA THR A 13 -58.07 13.50 -3.15
C THR A 13 -57.61 12.44 -4.15
N ALA A 14 -58.16 12.41 -5.37
CA ALA A 14 -57.71 11.47 -6.41
C ALA A 14 -56.30 11.80 -6.92
N VAL A 15 -55.98 13.09 -7.06
CA VAL A 15 -54.62 13.56 -7.40
C VAL A 15 -53.64 13.23 -6.27
N ALA A 16 -54.03 13.44 -5.01
CA ALA A 16 -53.20 13.07 -3.85
C ALA A 16 -52.99 11.56 -3.75
N ILE A 17 -54.01 10.73 -3.99
CA ILE A 17 -53.90 9.26 -3.98
C ILE A 17 -53.01 8.78 -5.13
N ASN A 18 -53.12 9.36 -6.32
CA ASN A 18 -52.24 9.01 -7.44
C ASN A 18 -50.80 9.50 -7.23
N ALA A 19 -50.60 10.64 -6.57
CA ALA A 19 -49.27 11.11 -6.18
C ALA A 19 -48.64 10.23 -5.09
N ILE A 20 -49.43 9.75 -4.12
CA ILE A 20 -48.99 8.81 -3.08
C ILE A 20 -48.66 7.45 -3.70
N ARG A 21 -49.48 6.95 -4.64
CA ARG A 21 -49.17 5.72 -5.39
C ARG A 21 -47.92 5.87 -6.23
N GLY A 22 -47.77 6.99 -6.95
CA GLY A 22 -46.55 7.28 -7.70
C GLY A 22 -45.30 7.37 -6.81
N ALA A 23 -45.40 7.96 -5.61
CA ALA A 23 -44.31 8.00 -4.65
C ALA A 23 -44.01 6.61 -4.04
N GLN A 24 -45.03 5.80 -3.79
CA GLN A 24 -44.87 4.41 -3.32
C GLN A 24 -44.24 3.52 -4.39
N ASP A 25 -44.65 3.65 -5.66
CA ASP A 25 -44.09 2.93 -6.79
C ASP A 25 -42.64 3.36 -7.07
N GLN A 26 -42.33 4.67 -6.94
CA GLN A 26 -40.95 5.18 -7.02
C GLN A 26 -40.09 4.67 -5.86
N GLN A 27 -40.65 4.60 -4.66
CA GLN A 27 -39.95 4.07 -3.48
C GLN A 27 -39.70 2.56 -3.61
N LEU A 28 -40.68 1.80 -4.11
CA LEU A 28 -40.54 0.37 -4.43
C LEU A 28 -39.49 0.13 -5.52
N ALA A 29 -39.51 0.92 -6.60
CA ALA A 29 -38.51 0.85 -7.66
C ALA A 29 -37.11 1.22 -7.18
N LEU A 30 -36.99 2.23 -6.30
CA LEU A 30 -35.72 2.60 -5.67
C LEU A 30 -35.20 1.46 -4.78
N HIS A 31 -36.05 0.90 -3.91
CA HIS A 31 -35.67 -0.24 -3.08
C HIS A 31 -35.30 -1.48 -3.89
N ALA A 32 -36.03 -1.79 -4.97
CA ALA A 32 -35.73 -2.90 -5.86
C ALA A 32 -34.40 -2.70 -6.61
N ASN A 33 -34.11 -1.47 -7.05
CA ASN A 33 -32.86 -1.12 -7.70
C ASN A 33 -31.67 -1.18 -6.71
N THR A 34 -31.83 -0.67 -5.49
CA THR A 34 -30.81 -0.79 -4.44
C THR A 34 -30.55 -2.25 -4.08
N GLN A 35 -31.58 -3.09 -3.98
CA GLN A 35 -31.42 -4.54 -3.73
C GLN A 35 -30.75 -5.26 -4.91
N ALA A 36 -31.11 -4.95 -6.15
CA ALA A 36 -30.49 -5.53 -7.34
C ALA A 36 -29.03 -5.11 -7.47
N ALA A 37 -28.70 -3.85 -7.18
CA ALA A 37 -27.34 -3.34 -7.16
C ALA A 37 -26.51 -4.00 -6.05
N ALA A 38 -27.02 -4.06 -4.81
CA ALA A 38 -26.34 -4.74 -3.70
C ALA A 38 -26.00 -6.19 -4.05
N ARG A 39 -26.98 -6.94 -4.58
CA ARG A 39 -26.77 -8.34 -5.04
C ARG A 39 -25.73 -8.45 -6.15
N ALA A 40 -25.70 -7.51 -7.09
CA ALA A 40 -24.71 -7.51 -8.16
C ALA A 40 -23.29 -7.29 -7.61
N TRP A 41 -23.13 -6.42 -6.60
CA TRP A 41 -21.84 -6.19 -5.92
C TRP A 41 -21.42 -7.35 -5.02
N ASP A 42 -22.34 -7.89 -4.23
CA ASP A 42 -22.09 -9.11 -3.44
C ASP A 42 -21.68 -10.27 -4.36
N GLY A 43 -22.27 -10.33 -5.54
CA GLY A 43 -21.94 -11.31 -6.57
C GLY A 43 -20.53 -11.14 -7.17
N VAL A 44 -19.97 -9.94 -7.21
CA VAL A 44 -18.58 -9.71 -7.66
C VAL A 44 -17.59 -10.38 -6.71
N GLU A 45 -17.81 -10.23 -5.41
CA GLU A 45 -16.99 -10.88 -4.39
C GLU A 45 -17.23 -12.38 -4.35
N LEU A 46 -18.49 -12.83 -4.40
CA LEU A 46 -18.80 -14.26 -4.48
C LEU A 46 -18.11 -14.94 -5.67
N LEU A 47 -18.02 -14.25 -6.81
CA LEU A 47 -17.35 -14.76 -7.99
C LEU A 47 -15.82 -14.85 -7.80
N ARG A 48 -15.22 -13.90 -7.05
CA ARG A 48 -13.82 -14.01 -6.62
C ARG A 48 -13.59 -15.28 -5.78
N HIS A 49 -14.48 -15.55 -4.82
CA HIS A 49 -14.46 -16.78 -4.01
C HIS A 49 -14.65 -18.03 -4.87
N TYR A 50 -15.58 -17.99 -5.81
CA TYR A 50 -15.83 -19.09 -6.74
C TYR A 50 -14.59 -19.43 -7.57
N PHE A 51 -13.95 -18.44 -8.20
CA PHE A 51 -12.76 -18.68 -9.03
C PHE A 51 -11.58 -19.23 -8.24
N ALA A 52 -11.43 -18.78 -7.00
CA ALA A 52 -10.38 -19.22 -6.13
C ALA A 52 -10.63 -20.58 -5.47
N ALA A 53 -11.87 -21.06 -5.49
CA ALA A 53 -12.23 -22.40 -5.06
C ALA A 53 -12.14 -23.44 -6.19
N ILE A 54 -11.77 -23.05 -7.42
CA ILE A 54 -11.55 -23.98 -8.54
C ILE A 54 -10.31 -24.82 -8.23
N PRO A 55 -10.43 -26.15 -8.09
CA PRO A 55 -9.28 -27.03 -7.90
C PRO A 55 -8.33 -26.99 -9.11
N ASP A 56 -7.02 -27.17 -8.88
CA ASP A 56 -6.00 -27.23 -9.95
C ASP A 56 -6.36 -28.24 -11.06
N GLU A 57 -7.01 -29.36 -10.70
CA GLU A 57 -7.44 -30.40 -11.64
C GLU A 57 -8.63 -30.02 -12.52
N ASP A 58 -9.43 -29.04 -12.10
CA ASP A 58 -10.61 -28.54 -12.82
C ASP A 58 -10.31 -27.22 -13.57
N PHE A 59 -9.10 -26.68 -13.40
CA PHE A 59 -8.70 -25.39 -13.97
C PHE A 59 -8.71 -25.41 -15.51
N ASP A 60 -8.28 -26.51 -16.14
CA ASP A 60 -8.30 -26.69 -17.59
C ASP A 60 -9.72 -26.63 -18.17
N GLU A 61 -10.73 -27.11 -17.43
CA GLU A 61 -12.14 -27.06 -17.83
C GLU A 61 -12.70 -25.64 -17.74
N PHE A 62 -12.33 -24.92 -16.68
CA PHE A 62 -12.66 -23.50 -16.52
C PHE A 62 -12.02 -22.62 -17.60
N GLU A 63 -10.74 -22.86 -17.93
CA GLU A 63 -10.01 -22.14 -18.99
C GLU A 63 -10.68 -22.38 -20.35
N ALA A 64 -10.94 -23.64 -20.70
CA ALA A 64 -11.61 -23.99 -21.95
C ALA A 64 -13.02 -23.37 -22.06
N CYS A 65 -13.75 -23.25 -20.95
CA CYS A 65 -15.04 -22.56 -20.93
C CYS A 65 -14.86 -21.05 -21.14
N SER A 66 -13.94 -20.42 -20.41
CA SER A 66 -13.69 -18.97 -20.43
C SER A 66 -13.24 -18.48 -21.82
N GLU A 67 -12.44 -19.27 -22.54
CA GLU A 67 -12.04 -18.99 -23.92
C GLU A 67 -13.22 -19.04 -24.91
N ALA A 68 -14.28 -19.81 -24.61
CA ALA A 68 -15.42 -19.99 -25.51
C ALA A 68 -16.46 -18.84 -25.47
N SER A 69 -16.31 -17.88 -24.54
CA SER A 69 -17.14 -16.69 -24.25
C SER A 69 -18.48 -16.48 -25.04
N PRO A 70 -19.65 -16.30 -24.35
CA PRO A 70 -19.80 -16.21 -22.91
C PRO A 70 -19.83 -17.59 -22.23
N CYS A 71 -19.08 -17.75 -21.14
CA CYS A 71 -19.12 -18.92 -20.27
C CYS A 71 -20.04 -18.64 -19.08
N GLU A 72 -21.21 -19.26 -19.05
CA GLU A 72 -22.17 -19.15 -17.95
C GLU A 72 -21.65 -19.91 -16.73
N LEU A 73 -21.59 -19.24 -15.57
CA LEU A 73 -21.08 -19.81 -14.34
C LEU A 73 -22.24 -20.31 -13.47
N SER A 74 -22.23 -21.59 -13.13
CA SER A 74 -23.25 -22.19 -12.26
C SER A 74 -22.91 -21.96 -10.78
N ILE A 75 -23.39 -20.85 -10.21
CA ILE A 75 -23.23 -20.54 -8.79
C ILE A 75 -24.43 -21.13 -8.02
N SER A 76 -24.17 -22.09 -7.13
CA SER A 76 -25.21 -22.72 -6.30
C SER A 76 -25.33 -22.06 -4.93
N GLY A 77 -26.51 -22.11 -4.31
CA GLY A 77 -26.74 -21.58 -2.96
C GLY A 77 -27.14 -20.09 -2.89
N VAL A 78 -27.22 -19.39 -4.01
CA VAL A 78 -27.64 -17.98 -4.09
C VAL A 78 -28.80 -17.80 -5.06
N ASP A 79 -29.92 -17.29 -4.57
CA ASP A 79 -31.06 -16.94 -5.42
C ASP A 79 -30.87 -15.52 -6.01
N TYR A 80 -31.39 -15.29 -7.21
CA TYR A 80 -31.45 -13.96 -7.86
C TYR A 80 -30.11 -13.35 -8.32
N LEU A 81 -29.07 -14.17 -8.46
CA LEU A 81 -27.76 -13.80 -9.02
C LEU A 81 -27.42 -14.68 -10.23
N SER A 82 -26.86 -14.10 -11.28
CA SER A 82 -26.27 -14.83 -12.42
C SER A 82 -24.95 -14.20 -12.84
N ALA A 83 -23.96 -15.00 -13.22
CA ALA A 83 -22.67 -14.50 -13.70
C ALA A 83 -22.20 -15.25 -14.94
N ALA A 84 -21.54 -14.54 -15.85
CA ALA A 84 -20.93 -15.13 -17.04
C ALA A 84 -19.57 -14.48 -17.33
N VAL A 85 -18.56 -15.28 -17.64
CA VAL A 85 -17.30 -14.79 -18.20
C VAL A 85 -17.56 -14.36 -19.64
N VAL A 86 -17.23 -13.13 -19.97
CA VAL A 86 -17.43 -12.51 -21.29
C VAL A 86 -16.13 -12.24 -22.04
N GLU A 87 -14.98 -12.32 -21.38
CA GLU A 87 -13.67 -12.19 -22.02
C GLU A 87 -12.61 -12.90 -21.20
N TYR A 88 -11.63 -13.50 -21.89
CA TYR A 88 -10.44 -14.09 -21.30
C TYR A 88 -9.22 -13.56 -22.06
N VAL A 89 -8.22 -13.03 -21.34
CA VAL A 89 -7.05 -12.38 -21.92
C VAL A 89 -5.77 -12.92 -21.27
N GLU A 90 -4.86 -13.41 -22.11
CA GLU A 90 -3.49 -13.71 -21.71
C GLU A 90 -2.63 -12.46 -21.88
N GLU A 91 -2.16 -11.83 -20.80
CA GLU A 91 -1.54 -10.50 -20.87
C GLU A 91 -0.04 -10.49 -21.19
N SER A 92 0.72 -11.57 -20.94
CA SER A 92 2.15 -11.71 -21.35
C SER A 92 2.79 -13.04 -20.90
N GLU A 93 3.75 -13.58 -21.66
CA GLU A 93 4.63 -14.70 -21.20
C GLU A 93 5.67 -14.28 -20.13
N LEU A 94 5.76 -12.99 -19.78
CA LEU A 94 6.78 -12.48 -18.84
C LEU A 94 6.27 -12.26 -17.41
N THR A 95 4.95 -12.18 -17.19
CA THR A 95 4.34 -11.94 -15.87
C THR A 95 3.49 -13.11 -15.37
N SER A 96 3.25 -14.13 -16.20
CA SER A 96 2.33 -15.25 -15.93
C SER A 96 0.92 -14.81 -15.48
N GLN A 97 0.56 -13.55 -15.69
CA GLN A 97 -0.69 -12.96 -15.21
C GLN A 97 -1.75 -13.04 -16.30
N ARG A 98 -2.92 -13.56 -15.94
CA ARG A 98 -4.07 -13.76 -16.82
C ARG A 98 -5.27 -12.96 -16.31
N ARG A 99 -6.18 -12.63 -17.23
CA ARG A 99 -7.36 -11.80 -16.93
C ARG A 99 -8.64 -12.46 -17.41
N VAL A 100 -9.67 -12.35 -16.57
CA VAL A 100 -11.05 -12.76 -16.86
C VAL A 100 -11.97 -11.56 -16.69
N VAL A 101 -12.79 -11.26 -17.69
CA VAL A 101 -13.86 -10.26 -17.58
C VAL A 101 -15.17 -11.01 -17.41
N ALA A 102 -15.90 -10.73 -16.34
CA ALA A 102 -17.20 -11.35 -16.08
C ALA A 102 -18.29 -10.29 -15.90
N ASN A 103 -19.49 -10.60 -16.37
CA ASN A 103 -20.69 -9.82 -16.11
C ASN A 103 -21.48 -10.52 -15.00
N VAL A 104 -21.72 -9.80 -13.91
CA VAL A 104 -22.48 -10.24 -12.74
C VAL A 104 -23.81 -9.49 -12.73
N THR A 105 -24.92 -10.21 -12.71
CA THR A 105 -26.27 -9.63 -12.74
C THR A 105 -27.04 -10.00 -11.49
N GLY A 106 -27.37 -8.99 -10.69
CA GLY A 106 -28.29 -9.10 -9.55
C GLY A 106 -29.71 -8.74 -9.97
N SER A 107 -30.69 -9.51 -9.49
CA SER A 107 -32.11 -9.24 -9.72
C SER A 107 -32.83 -8.90 -8.40
N GLY A 108 -33.73 -7.92 -8.46
CA GLY A 108 -34.69 -7.54 -7.43
C GLY A 108 -36.12 -7.71 -7.96
N ALA A 109 -37.13 -7.46 -7.12
CA ALA A 109 -38.53 -7.85 -7.32
C ALA A 109 -39.23 -7.44 -8.64
N ASP A 110 -38.58 -6.67 -9.53
CA ASP A 110 -38.82 -6.57 -11.00
C ASP A 110 -37.69 -5.78 -11.73
N THR A 111 -36.47 -5.74 -11.18
CA THR A 111 -35.35 -4.92 -11.69
C THR A 111 -34.05 -5.71 -11.73
N THR A 112 -33.25 -5.57 -12.77
CA THR A 112 -31.93 -6.19 -12.89
C THR A 112 -30.85 -5.13 -12.98
N VAL A 113 -29.74 -5.33 -12.27
CA VAL A 113 -28.54 -4.50 -12.35
C VAL A 113 -27.37 -5.41 -12.71
N SER A 114 -26.62 -5.04 -13.73
CA SER A 114 -25.44 -5.77 -14.17
C SER A 114 -24.18 -4.96 -13.87
N VAL A 115 -23.20 -5.61 -13.27
CA VAL A 115 -21.85 -5.10 -13.00
C VAL A 115 -20.88 -5.94 -13.81
N GLN A 116 -20.01 -5.30 -14.58
CA GLN A 116 -18.87 -5.97 -15.20
C GLN A 116 -17.69 -5.87 -14.26
N ALA A 117 -17.08 -7.00 -13.94
CA ALA A 117 -15.90 -7.12 -13.10
C ALA A 117 -14.75 -7.74 -13.90
N ILE A 118 -13.54 -7.22 -13.70
CA ILE A 118 -12.31 -7.74 -14.27
C ILE A 118 -11.55 -8.40 -13.13
N TYR A 119 -11.15 -9.66 -13.32
CA TYR A 119 -10.38 -10.44 -12.38
C TYR A 119 -8.99 -10.74 -12.95
N GLU A 120 -7.96 -10.60 -12.13
CA GLU A 120 -6.59 -10.98 -12.45
C GLU A 120 -6.13 -12.13 -11.57
N PHE A 121 -5.38 -13.06 -12.15
CA PHE A 121 -4.89 -14.25 -11.46
C PHE A 121 -3.62 -14.81 -12.14
N VAL A 122 -2.91 -15.70 -11.45
CA VAL A 122 -1.80 -16.49 -12.00
C VAL A 122 -2.24 -17.96 -12.03
N PRO A 123 -2.18 -18.66 -13.18
CA PRO A 123 -2.63 -20.05 -13.28
C PRO A 123 -1.69 -21.00 -12.49
N PRO A 124 -2.22 -22.09 -11.91
CA PRO A 124 -1.40 -23.15 -11.33
C PRO A 124 -0.44 -23.73 -12.39
N GLY A 125 0.87 -23.75 -12.11
CA GLY A 125 1.86 -24.44 -12.97
C GLY A 125 2.55 -23.62 -14.09
N GLY A 126 2.40 -22.29 -14.14
CA GLY A 126 3.14 -21.43 -15.08
C GLY A 126 4.65 -21.42 -14.84
N GLY A 127 5.41 -22.20 -15.62
CA GLY A 127 6.80 -22.58 -15.36
C GLY A 127 7.85 -21.46 -15.35
N GLY A 128 8.57 -21.37 -14.23
CA GLY A 128 9.96 -20.89 -14.13
C GLY A 128 10.81 -22.01 -13.51
N ASN A 129 11.97 -22.29 -14.11
CA ASN A 129 12.83 -23.45 -13.86
C ASN A 129 12.90 -23.94 -12.40
N GLU A 130 12.51 -25.21 -12.21
CA GLU A 130 12.75 -26.03 -11.03
C GLU A 130 14.24 -26.05 -10.66
N ASN A 131 14.61 -25.33 -9.59
CA ASN A 131 15.70 -25.66 -8.66
C ASN A 131 15.67 -24.67 -7.48
N ASP A 132 14.62 -24.70 -6.67
CA ASP A 132 14.74 -24.41 -5.24
C ASP A 132 13.62 -25.14 -4.51
N GLY A 133 13.98 -25.97 -3.53
CA GLY A 133 13.02 -26.72 -2.73
C GLY A 133 12.47 -25.83 -1.61
N GLY A 134 11.15 -25.73 -1.53
CA GLY A 134 10.45 -25.08 -0.41
C GLY A 134 8.93 -25.20 -0.57
N ASP A 135 8.30 -25.75 0.47
CA ASP A 135 6.87 -25.95 0.71
C ASP A 135 5.96 -24.74 0.44
N ASP A 136 4.74 -25.09 0.01
CA ASP A 136 3.42 -24.63 0.44
C ASP A 136 2.99 -23.16 0.32
N GLY A 137 1.69 -23.01 0.04
CA GLY A 137 0.93 -21.79 -0.17
C GLY A 137 1.38 -20.59 0.66
N ASN A 138 1.81 -19.54 -0.03
CA ASN A 138 2.08 -18.24 0.56
C ASN A 138 0.83 -17.35 0.38
N PRO A 139 0.23 -16.79 1.46
CA PRO A 139 -0.83 -15.79 1.36
C PRO A 139 -0.33 -14.53 0.63
N PRO A 140 -1.21 -13.69 0.04
CA PRO A 140 -0.80 -12.43 -0.56
C PRO A 140 -0.11 -11.58 0.52
N ALA A 141 1.10 -11.13 0.19
CA ALA A 141 1.99 -10.38 1.07
C ALA A 141 1.27 -9.30 1.90
N PRO A 142 1.57 -9.17 3.20
CA PRO A 142 1.06 -8.07 4.02
C PRO A 142 1.54 -6.72 3.46
N LEU A 143 0.68 -6.06 2.69
CA LEU A 143 0.91 -4.70 2.19
C LEU A 143 0.99 -3.73 3.36
N VAL A 144 2.08 -2.97 3.44
CA VAL A 144 2.13 -1.77 4.27
C VAL A 144 1.41 -0.66 3.49
N LYS A 145 0.20 -0.32 3.94
CA LYS A 145 -0.68 0.68 3.31
C LYS A 145 -0.52 2.04 3.99
N ILE A 146 -0.25 3.08 3.21
CA ILE A 146 0.03 4.42 3.75
C ILE A 146 -0.73 5.48 2.98
N ASN A 147 -1.80 6.02 3.54
CA ASN A 147 -2.64 7.05 2.91
C ASN A 147 -2.16 8.47 3.25
N SER A 148 -0.85 8.67 3.17
CA SER A 148 -0.21 9.97 3.41
C SER A 148 1.14 10.03 2.71
N ASP A 149 1.71 11.22 2.55
CA ASP A 149 3.11 11.34 2.16
C ASP A 149 4.02 10.57 3.13
N LEU A 150 5.05 9.90 2.62
CA LEU A 150 5.98 9.09 3.39
C LEU A 150 7.41 9.63 3.32
N ASN A 151 7.99 9.93 4.48
CA ASN A 151 9.39 10.32 4.63
C ASN A 151 10.20 9.25 5.35
N LEU A 152 11.23 8.72 4.67
CA LEU A 152 12.20 7.77 5.22
C LEU A 152 13.58 8.43 5.35
N THR A 153 13.90 8.94 6.54
CA THR A 153 15.09 9.80 6.75
C THR A 153 16.20 9.16 7.60
N GLY A 154 15.95 7.98 8.18
CA GLY A 154 16.87 7.27 9.08
C GLY A 154 17.44 5.95 8.51
N SER A 155 17.91 5.07 9.39
CA SER A 155 18.22 3.68 9.06
C SER A 155 16.93 2.85 9.13
N ILE A 156 16.32 2.56 8.00
CA ILE A 156 15.05 1.83 7.92
C ILE A 156 15.33 0.43 7.38
N ASN A 157 14.88 -0.60 8.09
CA ASN A 157 15.07 -1.97 7.68
C ASN A 157 13.72 -2.69 7.66
N VAL A 158 13.31 -3.16 6.49
CA VAL A 158 12.11 -4.00 6.35
C VAL A 158 12.57 -5.44 6.17
N LEU A 159 12.09 -6.35 7.00
CA LEU A 159 12.46 -7.75 6.99
C LEU A 159 11.22 -8.55 6.61
N GLY A 160 11.32 -9.41 5.60
CA GLY A 160 10.14 -10.10 5.06
C GLY A 160 10.31 -10.66 3.65
N GLY A 161 11.40 -10.32 2.95
CA GLY A 161 11.64 -10.79 1.59
C GLY A 161 10.59 -10.22 0.64
N GLU A 162 9.88 -11.09 -0.06
CA GLU A 162 8.79 -10.75 -1.00
C GLU A 162 7.59 -10.07 -0.31
N ASN A 163 7.48 -10.20 1.02
CA ASN A 163 6.40 -9.60 1.81
C ASN A 163 6.62 -8.11 2.12
N ALA A 164 7.75 -7.51 1.69
CA ALA A 164 8.10 -6.13 1.99
C ALA A 164 7.63 -5.15 0.90
N ASN A 165 6.31 -5.15 0.63
CA ASN A 165 5.68 -4.30 -0.40
C ASN A 165 4.99 -3.10 0.26
N LEU A 166 5.38 -1.89 -0.14
CA LEU A 166 4.87 -0.63 0.38
C LEU A 166 4.06 0.09 -0.70
N VAL A 167 2.81 0.44 -0.37
CA VAL A 167 1.95 1.23 -1.25
C VAL A 167 1.52 2.50 -0.52
N VAL A 168 1.76 3.63 -1.18
CA VAL A 168 1.63 4.98 -0.59
C VAL A 168 0.67 5.82 -1.43
N ASP A 169 -0.44 6.26 -0.83
CA ASP A 169 -1.27 7.31 -1.39
C ASP A 169 -0.73 8.67 -0.96
N GLY A 170 0.18 9.19 -1.78
CA GLY A 170 0.96 10.40 -1.52
C GLY A 170 2.35 10.35 -2.15
N ASN A 171 3.17 11.34 -1.80
CA ASN A 171 4.57 11.40 -2.21
C ASN A 171 5.45 10.53 -1.31
N VAL A 172 6.52 9.97 -1.88
CA VAL A 172 7.55 9.22 -1.15
C VAL A 172 8.88 9.95 -1.24
N SER A 173 9.52 10.19 -0.12
CA SER A 173 10.88 10.75 -0.06
C SER A 173 11.79 9.90 0.84
N MET A 174 12.84 9.35 0.25
CA MET A 174 13.81 8.50 0.92
C MET A 174 15.19 9.17 0.90
N SER A 175 15.72 9.52 2.06
CA SER A 175 17.05 10.13 2.19
C SER A 175 17.96 9.39 3.17
N GLY A 176 17.43 8.40 3.89
CA GLY A 176 18.17 7.59 4.86
C GLY A 176 18.78 6.30 4.28
N SER A 177 19.34 5.44 5.13
CA SER A 177 19.78 4.10 4.74
C SER A 177 18.60 3.14 4.82
N VAL A 178 17.99 2.80 3.69
CA VAL A 178 16.82 1.91 3.64
C VAL A 178 17.21 0.55 3.03
N SER A 179 16.79 -0.55 3.65
CA SER A 179 17.07 -1.91 3.16
C SER A 179 15.87 -2.84 3.33
N GLY A 180 15.82 -3.86 2.48
CA GLY A 180 14.88 -4.98 2.58
C GLY A 180 13.45 -4.68 2.11
N ILE A 181 13.26 -3.59 1.36
CA ILE A 181 12.02 -3.31 0.63
C ILE A 181 12.09 -4.05 -0.71
N ASN A 182 11.05 -4.82 -1.03
CA ASN A 182 10.93 -5.50 -2.32
C ASN A 182 10.30 -4.56 -3.37
N GLU A 183 9.17 -3.96 -3.03
CA GLU A 183 8.42 -3.04 -3.89
C GLU A 183 8.05 -1.77 -3.12
N ILE A 184 8.14 -0.62 -3.80
CA ILE A 184 7.58 0.64 -3.31
C ILE A 184 6.87 1.40 -4.42
N CYS A 185 5.60 1.72 -4.16
CA CYS A 185 4.73 2.35 -5.14
C CYS A 185 3.97 3.54 -4.54
N ALA A 186 3.84 4.62 -5.32
CA ALA A 186 3.29 5.89 -4.86
C ALA A 186 2.25 6.46 -5.83
N THR A 187 1.15 7.03 -5.33
CA THR A 187 0.22 7.81 -6.17
C THR A 187 0.76 9.22 -6.47
N GLY A 188 1.68 9.72 -5.65
CA GLY A 188 2.41 10.96 -5.86
C GLY A 188 3.82 10.73 -6.39
N ASN A 189 4.68 11.76 -6.27
CA ASN A 189 6.07 11.69 -6.70
C ASN A 189 6.89 10.78 -5.79
N LEU A 190 7.89 10.11 -6.35
CA LEU A 190 8.81 9.25 -5.61
C LEU A 190 10.25 9.74 -5.78
N SER A 191 10.90 10.09 -4.68
CA SER A 191 12.28 10.61 -4.66
C SER A 191 13.20 9.78 -3.76
N ILE A 192 14.28 9.23 -4.32
CA ILE A 192 15.30 8.45 -3.61
C ILE A 192 16.65 9.17 -3.70
N GLY A 193 17.09 9.74 -2.58
CA GLY A 193 18.33 10.49 -2.48
C GLY A 193 19.56 9.68 -2.02
N SER A 194 19.37 8.45 -1.55
CA SER A 194 20.41 7.62 -0.93
C SER A 194 20.65 6.31 -1.69
N ALA A 195 21.70 5.58 -1.30
CA ALA A 195 21.99 4.26 -1.84
C ALA A 195 21.00 3.23 -1.25
N ILE A 196 19.98 2.88 -2.02
CA ILE A 196 18.91 1.96 -1.62
C ILE A 196 18.77 0.88 -2.70
N GLN A 197 18.51 -0.35 -2.28
CA GLN A 197 18.15 -1.45 -3.17
C GLN A 197 16.66 -1.76 -3.01
N VAL A 198 15.90 -1.61 -4.11
CA VAL A 198 14.48 -2.00 -4.18
C VAL A 198 14.24 -2.68 -5.52
N ASN A 199 13.59 -3.86 -5.54
CA ASN A 199 13.40 -4.60 -6.78
C ASN A 199 12.50 -3.84 -7.77
N ARG A 200 11.40 -3.26 -7.28
CA ARG A 200 10.45 -2.49 -8.10
C ARG A 200 10.09 -1.14 -7.47
N ILE A 201 10.16 -0.10 -8.29
CA ILE A 201 9.79 1.28 -7.92
C ILE A 201 8.69 1.73 -8.87
N CYS A 202 7.57 2.22 -8.36
CA CYS A 202 6.53 2.74 -9.22
C CYS A 202 5.84 4.03 -8.73
N SER A 203 5.35 4.86 -9.65
CA SER A 203 4.72 6.15 -9.34
C SER A 203 3.65 6.55 -10.35
N ASN A 204 2.54 7.12 -9.88
CA ASN A 204 1.54 7.79 -10.74
C ASN A 204 1.90 9.25 -11.07
N ALA A 205 3.12 9.65 -10.73
CA ALA A 205 3.70 10.94 -11.07
C ALA A 205 5.16 10.71 -11.47
N ASN A 206 6.09 11.54 -10.96
CA ASN A 206 7.48 11.47 -11.35
C ASN A 206 8.31 10.61 -10.39
N VAL A 207 9.32 9.91 -10.93
CA VAL A 207 10.36 9.23 -10.16
C VAL A 207 11.67 10.00 -10.26
N THR A 208 12.32 10.31 -9.14
CA THR A 208 13.64 10.96 -9.09
C THR A 208 14.61 10.13 -8.25
N LEU A 209 15.67 9.60 -8.86
CA LEU A 209 16.73 8.87 -8.16
C LEU A 209 18.02 9.69 -8.20
N THR A 210 18.48 10.19 -7.06
CA THR A 210 19.73 10.97 -6.99
C THR A 210 20.88 10.27 -6.26
N GLY A 211 20.58 9.17 -5.55
CA GLY A 211 21.57 8.33 -4.88
C GLY A 211 22.08 7.18 -5.75
N ALA A 212 22.96 6.33 -5.17
CA ALA A 212 23.42 5.08 -5.77
C ALA A 212 22.34 3.97 -5.69
N ALA A 213 21.11 4.29 -6.11
CA ALA A 213 19.99 3.37 -6.03
C ALA A 213 20.18 2.19 -7.00
N THR A 214 19.71 1.01 -6.62
CA THR A 214 19.67 -0.16 -7.49
C THR A 214 18.25 -0.71 -7.56
N SER A 215 17.80 -1.04 -8.77
CA SER A 215 16.45 -1.57 -9.00
C SER A 215 16.38 -2.41 -10.25
N SER A 216 15.50 -3.41 -10.27
CA SER A 216 15.24 -4.20 -11.48
C SER A 216 14.30 -3.45 -12.42
N LEU A 217 13.33 -2.71 -11.87
CA LEU A 217 12.28 -2.04 -12.62
C LEU A 217 11.87 -0.71 -11.98
N VAL A 218 11.84 0.34 -12.80
CA VAL A 218 11.28 1.66 -12.47
C VAL A 218 10.14 1.98 -13.41
N GLU A 219 8.96 2.28 -12.87
CA GLU A 219 7.75 2.62 -13.61
C GLU A 219 7.20 3.99 -13.19
N ALA A 220 6.88 4.86 -14.15
CA ALA A 220 6.27 6.16 -13.87
C ALA A 220 5.23 6.53 -14.92
N THR A 221 4.04 6.98 -14.50
CA THR A 221 3.11 7.62 -15.44
C THR A 221 3.54 9.06 -15.78
N GLY A 222 4.49 9.62 -15.05
CA GLY A 222 5.17 10.87 -15.38
C GLY A 222 6.61 10.63 -15.81
N ASP A 223 7.50 11.56 -15.44
CA ASP A 223 8.90 11.57 -15.84
C ASP A 223 9.76 10.70 -14.91
N VAL A 224 10.85 10.14 -15.45
CA VAL A 224 11.89 9.47 -14.67
C VAL A 224 13.20 10.24 -14.78
N THR A 225 13.70 10.74 -13.66
CA THR A 225 14.98 11.44 -13.55
C THR A 225 15.98 10.64 -12.73
N LEU A 226 17.10 10.30 -13.34
CA LEU A 226 18.24 9.65 -12.70
C LEU A 226 19.39 10.67 -12.63
N SER A 227 19.69 11.22 -11.45
CA SER A 227 20.67 12.29 -11.31
C SER A 227 21.66 12.12 -10.16
N GLY A 228 22.88 11.62 -10.39
CA GLY A 228 23.84 11.37 -9.30
C GLY A 228 25.29 11.11 -9.72
N GLY A 229 26.21 11.24 -8.75
CA GLY A 229 27.65 10.99 -8.93
C GLY A 229 28.08 9.53 -8.68
N ALA A 230 27.29 8.78 -7.92
CA ALA A 230 27.50 7.36 -7.67
C ALA A 230 26.73 6.52 -8.71
N ALA A 231 27.21 5.31 -8.99
CA ALA A 231 26.59 4.45 -10.01
C ALA A 231 25.22 3.95 -9.54
N THR A 232 24.17 4.39 -10.22
CA THR A 232 22.83 3.79 -10.16
C THR A 232 22.82 2.60 -11.11
N ASN A 233 22.32 1.44 -10.70
CA ASN A 233 22.17 0.27 -11.57
C ASN A 233 20.69 -0.11 -11.68
N ILE A 234 20.08 0.22 -12.81
CA ILE A 234 18.66 -0.02 -13.08
C ILE A 234 18.53 -1.04 -14.21
N GLY A 235 17.71 -2.07 -14.04
CA GLY A 235 17.40 -3.04 -15.10
C GLY A 235 16.62 -2.38 -16.23
N THR A 236 15.38 -1.97 -15.96
CA THR A 236 14.50 -1.32 -16.95
C THR A 236 13.85 -0.07 -16.38
N VAL A 237 13.76 0.97 -17.20
CA VAL A 237 12.94 2.17 -16.95
C VAL A 237 11.78 2.16 -17.93
N LEU A 238 10.55 2.27 -17.43
CA LEU A 238 9.32 2.43 -18.20
C LEU A 238 8.63 3.74 -17.77
N ALA A 239 8.36 4.64 -18.71
CA ALA A 239 7.76 5.94 -18.40
C ALA A 239 6.75 6.39 -19.46
N ASN A 240 5.65 7.01 -19.05
CA ASN A 240 4.78 7.72 -20.01
C ASN A 240 5.29 9.14 -20.27
N GLY A 241 6.05 9.73 -19.34
CA GLY A 241 6.75 11.00 -19.50
C GLY A 241 8.20 10.83 -19.92
N ASP A 242 8.99 11.90 -19.82
CA ASP A 242 10.37 11.95 -20.27
C ASP A 242 11.30 11.14 -19.36
N VAL A 243 12.39 10.61 -19.95
CA VAL A 243 13.44 9.93 -19.20
C VAL A 243 14.74 10.72 -19.28
N THR A 244 15.19 11.25 -18.14
CA THR A 244 16.44 12.01 -18.02
C THR A 244 17.48 11.25 -17.21
N LEU A 245 18.61 10.94 -17.82
CA LEU A 245 19.81 10.43 -17.16
C LEU A 245 20.84 11.56 -17.11
N SER A 246 21.05 12.15 -15.93
CA SER A 246 21.95 13.29 -15.74
C SER A 246 22.99 13.02 -14.64
N GLY A 247 24.17 12.49 -14.98
CA GLY A 247 25.11 12.11 -13.92
C GLY A 247 26.38 11.42 -14.34
N GLY A 248 27.33 11.33 -13.40
CA GLY A 248 28.67 10.80 -13.63
C GLY A 248 28.73 9.32 -14.05
N SER A 249 27.74 8.51 -13.62
CA SER A 249 27.88 7.05 -13.60
C SER A 249 26.55 6.28 -13.67
N ALA A 250 25.44 6.88 -14.11
CA ALA A 250 24.16 6.16 -14.21
C ALA A 250 24.27 4.98 -15.20
N ASN A 251 23.80 3.80 -14.82
CA ASN A 251 23.79 2.60 -15.65
C ASN A 251 22.38 2.01 -15.70
N VAL A 252 21.79 2.01 -16.89
CA VAL A 252 20.46 1.45 -17.14
C VAL A 252 20.57 0.31 -18.15
N GLY A 253 19.84 -0.78 -17.96
CA GLY A 253 19.73 -1.85 -18.94
C GLY A 253 18.95 -1.40 -20.17
N ASN A 254 17.65 -1.10 -19.97
CA ASN A 254 16.76 -0.64 -21.03
C ASN A 254 15.95 0.59 -20.61
N VAL A 255 15.69 1.47 -21.56
CA VAL A 255 14.80 2.63 -21.39
C VAL A 255 13.67 2.50 -22.39
N ARG A 256 12.42 2.55 -21.91
CA ARG A 256 11.22 2.61 -22.74
C ARG A 256 10.36 3.78 -22.30
N THR A 257 10.08 4.70 -23.22
CA THR A 257 9.30 5.90 -22.89
C THR A 257 8.42 6.38 -24.04
N GLN A 258 7.26 6.92 -23.69
CA GLN A 258 6.40 7.66 -24.62
C GLN A 258 6.86 9.11 -24.83
N GLY A 259 7.70 9.64 -23.94
CA GLY A 259 8.30 10.97 -24.04
C GLY A 259 9.68 10.95 -24.68
N ASP A 260 10.44 12.00 -24.39
CA ASP A 260 11.81 12.21 -24.83
C ASP A 260 12.81 11.50 -23.92
N VAL A 261 13.99 11.20 -24.46
CA VAL A 261 15.13 10.67 -23.68
C VAL A 261 16.29 11.65 -23.70
N SER A 262 16.76 12.05 -22.52
CA SER A 262 17.91 12.94 -22.36
C SER A 262 19.00 12.27 -21.53
N VAL A 263 20.11 11.87 -22.17
CA VAL A 263 21.28 11.26 -21.50
C VAL A 263 22.43 12.26 -21.51
N THR A 264 22.64 12.95 -20.39
CA THR A 264 23.57 14.07 -20.26
C THR A 264 24.60 13.88 -19.14
N GLY A 265 25.80 14.42 -19.35
CA GLY A 265 26.88 14.43 -18.36
C GLY A 265 27.61 13.08 -18.18
N GLY A 266 28.82 13.17 -17.65
CA GLY A 266 29.57 12.02 -17.12
C GLY A 266 29.77 10.82 -18.06
N ASN A 267 29.65 9.63 -17.47
CA ASN A 267 29.71 8.31 -18.09
C ASN A 267 28.36 7.57 -17.95
N ALA A 268 27.23 8.28 -18.06
CA ALA A 268 25.91 7.65 -18.08
C ALA A 268 25.75 6.71 -19.29
N VAL A 269 25.31 5.48 -19.06
CA VAL A 269 25.25 4.39 -20.05
C VAL A 269 23.87 3.75 -20.05
N VAL A 270 23.39 3.36 -21.23
CA VAL A 270 22.27 2.45 -21.40
C VAL A 270 22.84 1.18 -22.04
N SER A 271 23.06 0.13 -21.26
CA SER A 271 23.78 -1.06 -21.74
C SER A 271 23.01 -1.89 -22.77
N GLY A 272 21.70 -1.66 -22.93
CA GLY A 272 20.85 -2.28 -23.92
C GLY A 272 20.19 -1.24 -24.83
N THR A 273 18.86 -1.22 -24.83
CA THR A 273 18.06 -0.47 -25.81
C THR A 273 17.43 0.79 -25.22
N VAL A 274 17.40 1.86 -26.00
CA VAL A 274 16.56 3.04 -25.80
C VAL A 274 15.41 2.99 -26.81
N ASP A 275 14.18 2.87 -26.33
CA ASP A 275 12.95 2.94 -27.11
C ASP A 275 12.18 4.21 -26.71
N ALA A 276 12.22 5.25 -27.55
CA ALA A 276 11.53 6.52 -27.31
C ALA A 276 10.47 6.78 -28.38
N GLN A 277 9.25 7.14 -27.98
CA GLN A 277 8.29 7.73 -28.92
C GLN A 277 8.58 9.21 -29.19
N GLY A 278 9.33 9.88 -28.33
CA GLY A 278 9.85 11.23 -28.55
C GLY A 278 11.25 11.26 -29.12
N ASP A 279 11.92 12.40 -28.94
CA ASP A 279 13.28 12.68 -29.36
C ASP A 279 14.31 12.05 -28.42
N VAL A 280 15.53 11.82 -28.92
CA VAL A 280 16.66 11.34 -28.09
C VAL A 280 17.81 12.32 -28.17
N VAL A 281 18.20 12.88 -27.02
CA VAL A 281 19.37 13.74 -26.86
C VAL A 281 20.41 13.02 -26.01
N TRP A 282 21.56 12.75 -26.61
CA TRP A 282 22.67 12.07 -25.94
C TRP A 282 23.93 12.93 -25.98
N SER A 283 24.45 13.30 -24.83
CA SER A 283 25.71 14.03 -24.69
C SER A 283 26.69 13.36 -23.72
N SER A 284 26.37 12.18 -23.20
CA SER A 284 27.27 11.42 -22.35
C SER A 284 28.41 10.78 -23.15
N GLY A 285 29.57 10.55 -22.51
CA GLY A 285 30.73 9.94 -23.15
C GLY A 285 30.63 8.42 -23.33
N ARG A 286 29.61 7.79 -22.75
CA ARG A 286 29.26 6.37 -22.94
C ARG A 286 28.13 6.26 -23.97
N SER A 287 27.52 5.09 -24.09
CA SER A 287 26.69 4.76 -25.23
C SER A 287 25.48 3.88 -24.91
N ALA A 288 24.70 3.62 -25.96
CA ALA A 288 23.70 2.57 -26.02
C ALA A 288 24.04 1.52 -27.09
N ASP A 289 23.54 0.29 -26.93
CA ASP A 289 23.64 -0.72 -27.99
C ASP A 289 22.75 -0.32 -29.18
N THR A 290 21.50 0.06 -28.88
CA THR A 290 20.51 0.50 -29.86
C THR A 290 19.72 1.70 -29.35
N VAL A 291 19.49 2.68 -30.24
CA VAL A 291 18.61 3.82 -30.02
C VAL A 291 17.52 3.78 -31.08
N ASN A 292 16.28 3.57 -30.65
CA ASN A 292 15.08 3.64 -31.47
C ASN A 292 14.28 4.89 -31.07
N SER A 293 13.93 5.72 -32.05
CA SER A 293 13.17 6.95 -31.83
C SER A 293 12.17 7.20 -32.96
N ASN A 294 10.94 7.56 -32.60
CA ASN A 294 9.99 8.11 -33.57
C ASN A 294 10.27 9.58 -33.91
N GLY A 295 11.06 10.27 -33.09
CA GLY A 295 11.51 11.65 -33.27
C GLY A 295 12.92 11.77 -33.83
N ASP A 296 13.55 12.90 -33.53
CA ASP A 296 14.92 13.25 -33.88
C ASP A 296 15.92 12.63 -32.88
N VAL A 297 17.11 12.27 -33.36
CA VAL A 297 18.20 11.76 -32.51
C VAL A 297 19.42 12.67 -32.62
N ARG A 298 19.77 13.34 -31.52
CA ARG A 298 21.03 14.09 -31.38
C ARG A 298 22.01 13.31 -30.52
N TYR A 299 23.02 12.69 -31.14
CA TYR A 299 23.89 11.72 -30.47
C TYR A 299 25.35 12.18 -30.32
N GLY A 300 25.89 12.07 -29.11
CA GLY A 300 27.21 12.55 -28.73
C GLY A 300 28.20 11.50 -28.22
N GLY A 301 27.78 10.23 -28.07
CA GLY A 301 28.60 9.14 -27.53
C GLY A 301 29.79 8.75 -28.43
N ASP A 302 30.88 8.25 -27.83
CA ASP A 302 32.16 7.97 -28.50
C ASP A 302 32.64 6.51 -28.32
N ASP A 303 31.83 5.54 -28.73
CA ASP A 303 32.12 4.11 -28.55
C ASP A 303 32.18 3.32 -29.87
N GLY A 304 31.48 3.79 -30.91
CA GLY A 304 31.46 3.19 -32.24
C GLY A 304 30.65 1.89 -32.35
N ILE A 305 29.86 1.51 -31.35
CA ILE A 305 29.03 0.28 -31.39
C ILE A 305 27.53 0.54 -31.53
N THR A 306 27.05 1.76 -31.21
CA THR A 306 25.62 2.10 -31.24
C THR A 306 24.99 1.99 -32.62
N THR A 307 23.81 1.40 -32.68
CA THR A 307 22.90 1.47 -33.84
C THR A 307 21.79 2.48 -33.58
N ILE A 308 21.61 3.44 -34.49
CA ILE A 308 20.52 4.44 -34.40
C ILE A 308 19.45 4.14 -35.45
N ASN A 309 18.21 4.01 -35.01
CA ASN A 309 17.01 3.90 -35.83
C ASN A 309 16.11 5.09 -35.50
N ALA A 310 16.03 6.07 -36.38
CA ALA A 310 15.26 7.28 -36.17
C ALA A 310 14.28 7.51 -37.32
N ARG A 311 13.03 7.85 -36.98
CA ARG A 311 12.06 8.31 -37.97
C ARG A 311 12.26 9.81 -38.29
N GLY A 312 12.86 10.57 -37.38
CA GLY A 312 13.29 11.95 -37.59
C GLY A 312 14.72 12.09 -38.12
N ASP A 313 15.28 13.29 -37.94
CA ASP A 313 16.64 13.65 -38.30
C ASP A 313 17.65 13.02 -37.30
N VAL A 314 18.82 12.63 -37.80
CA VAL A 314 19.93 12.16 -36.95
C VAL A 314 21.07 13.15 -36.98
N THR A 315 21.43 13.72 -35.83
CA THR A 315 22.56 14.65 -35.69
C THR A 315 23.64 14.07 -34.78
N LEU A 316 24.77 13.67 -35.36
CA LEU A 316 25.96 13.24 -34.61
C LEU A 316 26.78 14.46 -34.18
N THR A 317 27.15 14.58 -32.91
CA THR A 317 27.87 15.75 -32.35
C THR A 317 29.01 15.33 -31.45
N GLY A 318 29.98 16.21 -31.16
CA GLY A 318 31.06 15.90 -30.23
C GLY A 318 31.80 14.61 -30.59
N GLY A 319 31.77 13.62 -29.70
CA GLY A 319 32.32 12.28 -29.93
C GLY A 319 31.57 11.46 -31.00
N GLY A 320 30.25 11.66 -31.10
CA GLY A 320 29.29 11.15 -32.09
C GLY A 320 29.81 10.07 -33.05
N ASN A 321 30.16 8.92 -32.49
CA ASN A 321 30.77 7.80 -33.19
C ASN A 321 29.90 6.56 -33.03
N VAL A 322 29.27 6.14 -34.12
CA VAL A 322 28.22 5.10 -34.11
C VAL A 322 28.54 4.00 -35.13
N ARG A 323 27.97 2.81 -34.94
CA ARG A 323 28.12 1.70 -35.88
C ARG A 323 27.26 1.93 -37.11
N ASP A 324 25.96 2.05 -36.91
CA ASP A 324 24.95 2.09 -37.97
C ASP A 324 23.95 3.22 -37.73
N VAL A 325 23.47 3.84 -38.80
CA VAL A 325 22.38 4.83 -38.78
C VAL A 325 21.35 4.49 -39.84
N ASN A 326 20.10 4.31 -39.41
CA ASN A 326 18.93 4.24 -40.27
C ASN A 326 18.03 5.43 -39.90
N ALA A 327 17.96 6.43 -40.78
CA ALA A 327 17.19 7.65 -40.57
C ALA A 327 16.18 7.82 -41.71
N MET A 328 14.90 8.01 -41.41
CA MET A 328 13.92 8.32 -42.47
C MET A 328 14.05 9.76 -42.98
N ALA A 329 14.68 10.67 -42.22
CA ALA A 329 14.93 12.05 -42.60
C ALA A 329 16.43 12.33 -42.83
N ASN A 330 16.89 13.54 -42.52
CA ASN A 330 18.25 13.98 -42.80
C ASN A 330 19.25 13.46 -41.78
N VAL A 331 20.51 13.35 -42.20
CA VAL A 331 21.63 13.01 -41.33
C VAL A 331 22.65 14.13 -41.32
N PHE A 332 23.00 14.61 -40.14
CA PHE A 332 23.98 15.66 -39.90
C PHE A 332 25.16 15.09 -39.09
N ILE A 333 26.37 15.13 -39.66
CA ILE A 333 27.60 14.77 -38.96
C ILE A 333 28.32 16.04 -38.56
N GLN A 334 28.18 16.40 -37.28
CA GLN A 334 28.81 17.54 -36.62
C GLN A 334 29.87 17.11 -35.59
N SER A 335 30.29 15.84 -35.62
CA SER A 335 31.26 15.24 -34.70
C SER A 335 32.71 15.59 -35.04
N TYR A 336 33.63 15.27 -34.11
CA TYR A 336 35.05 15.56 -34.24
C TYR A 336 35.74 14.81 -35.39
N TRP A 337 36.98 15.20 -35.69
CA TRP A 337 37.80 14.54 -36.71
C TRP A 337 37.93 13.04 -36.43
N GLY A 338 37.73 12.20 -37.46
CA GLY A 338 37.80 10.75 -37.35
C GLY A 338 36.54 10.09 -36.81
N GLN A 339 35.50 10.87 -36.50
CA GLN A 339 34.22 10.37 -35.98
C GLN A 339 33.09 10.44 -37.01
N GLY A 340 32.04 9.67 -36.77
CA GLY A 340 30.89 9.53 -37.67
C GLY A 340 30.28 8.13 -37.63
N ILE A 341 29.95 7.57 -38.78
CA ILE A 341 29.25 6.28 -38.94
C ILE A 341 30.26 5.24 -39.43
N ARG A 342 30.58 4.26 -38.60
CA ARG A 342 31.69 3.32 -38.86
C ARG A 342 31.35 2.23 -39.86
N ASN A 343 30.10 1.79 -39.92
CA ASN A 343 29.68 0.68 -40.76
C ASN A 343 28.73 1.15 -41.86
N ARG A 344 27.45 1.40 -41.54
CA ARG A 344 26.42 1.64 -42.56
C ARG A 344 25.52 2.84 -42.25
N LEU A 345 25.27 3.64 -43.29
CA LEU A 345 24.24 4.69 -43.32
C LEU A 345 23.13 4.32 -44.31
N LEU A 346 21.87 4.38 -43.86
CA LEU A 346 20.67 4.44 -44.70
C LEU A 346 19.90 5.73 -44.35
N GLY A 347 19.90 6.72 -45.24
CA GLY A 347 19.24 8.01 -45.01
C GLY A 347 18.12 8.31 -46.01
N GLY A 348 16.91 8.54 -45.53
CA GLY A 348 15.76 8.94 -46.35
C GLY A 348 15.79 10.41 -46.79
N GLY A 349 16.68 11.21 -46.19
CA GLY A 349 16.89 12.63 -46.52
C GLY A 349 18.30 12.94 -47.02
N ALA A 350 18.76 14.17 -46.77
CA ALA A 350 20.10 14.64 -47.13
C ALA A 350 21.16 14.17 -46.13
N LEU A 351 22.41 14.08 -46.56
CA LEU A 351 23.57 13.95 -45.67
C LEU A 351 24.37 15.26 -45.66
N GLN A 352 24.59 15.83 -44.49
CA GLN A 352 25.46 16.98 -44.30
C GLN A 352 26.56 16.66 -43.30
N TYR A 353 27.81 17.01 -43.60
CA TYR A 353 28.92 16.87 -42.66
C TYR A 353 29.76 18.15 -42.60
N ASN A 354 30.32 18.48 -41.44
CA ASN A 354 31.01 19.77 -41.22
C ASN A 354 32.53 19.68 -41.27
N ASN A 355 33.11 18.48 -41.35
CA ASN A 355 34.54 18.27 -41.32
C ASN A 355 34.99 17.20 -42.35
N ASN A 356 36.05 17.48 -43.10
CA ASN A 356 36.63 16.53 -44.07
C ASN A 356 37.23 15.27 -43.42
N GLY A 357 37.42 15.26 -42.11
CA GLY A 357 37.80 14.08 -41.35
C GLY A 357 36.65 13.22 -40.85
N ASN A 358 35.38 13.59 -41.10
CA ASN A 358 34.25 12.76 -40.74
C ASN A 358 34.22 11.46 -41.57
N VAL A 359 33.63 10.41 -40.99
CA VAL A 359 33.62 9.07 -41.58
C VAL A 359 32.19 8.58 -41.80
N VAL A 360 31.94 7.98 -42.96
CA VAL A 360 30.81 7.09 -43.24
C VAL A 360 31.38 5.87 -43.97
N GLY A 361 31.41 4.72 -43.28
CA GLY A 361 32.05 3.50 -43.77
C GLY A 361 31.48 3.01 -45.10
N SER A 362 30.16 3.01 -45.21
CA SER A 362 29.38 2.72 -46.41
C SER A 362 27.95 3.25 -46.25
N GLY A 363 27.21 3.47 -47.35
CA GLY A 363 25.80 3.81 -47.22
C GLY A 363 25.15 4.38 -48.47
N SER A 364 23.86 4.66 -48.36
CA SER A 364 23.09 5.35 -49.39
C SER A 364 22.14 6.36 -48.78
N VAL A 365 21.89 7.44 -49.52
CA VAL A 365 20.91 8.46 -49.14
C VAL A 365 20.01 8.83 -50.32
N VAL A 366 18.78 9.23 -50.04
CA VAL A 366 17.83 9.72 -51.07
C VAL A 366 18.17 11.15 -51.50
N GLY A 367 18.56 11.99 -50.53
CA GLY A 367 18.80 13.42 -50.72
C GLY A 367 20.23 13.78 -51.13
N PRO A 368 20.52 15.08 -51.28
CA PRO A 368 21.87 15.54 -51.60
C PRO A 368 22.86 15.25 -50.46
N VAL A 369 24.14 15.10 -50.84
CA VAL A 369 25.25 15.02 -49.88
C VAL A 369 26.06 16.32 -49.94
N SER A 370 26.40 16.90 -48.79
CA SER A 370 27.16 18.15 -48.70
C SER A 370 28.20 18.12 -47.57
N PRO A 371 29.41 18.68 -47.76
CA PRO A 371 29.92 19.35 -48.97
C PRO A 371 30.27 18.40 -50.13
N THR A 372 30.35 18.96 -51.33
CA THR A 372 30.88 18.29 -52.54
C THR A 372 32.14 19.01 -53.03
N PRO A 373 33.20 18.31 -53.49
CA PRO A 373 33.32 16.85 -53.61
C PRO A 373 33.38 16.16 -52.24
N LEU A 374 32.99 14.87 -52.21
CA LEU A 374 32.98 14.08 -50.97
C LEU A 374 34.39 13.94 -50.41
N ALA A 375 34.50 14.05 -49.08
CA ALA A 375 35.73 13.76 -48.38
C ALA A 375 36.06 12.26 -48.46
N SER A 376 37.35 11.90 -48.38
CA SER A 376 37.81 10.53 -48.55
C SER A 376 37.27 9.53 -47.52
N GLY A 377 36.75 10.03 -46.39
CA GLY A 377 36.12 9.21 -45.35
C GLY A 377 34.61 8.97 -45.56
N ILE A 378 33.99 9.61 -46.56
CA ILE A 378 32.54 9.58 -46.78
C ILE A 378 32.21 8.67 -47.97
N ASN A 379 31.89 7.40 -47.70
CA ASN A 379 31.56 6.40 -48.72
C ASN A 379 30.05 6.25 -48.88
N VAL A 380 29.41 7.23 -49.53
CA VAL A 380 27.94 7.27 -49.69
C VAL A 380 27.57 7.46 -51.17
N SER A 381 26.55 6.73 -51.64
CA SER A 381 25.90 6.95 -52.93
C SER A 381 24.53 7.62 -52.77
N ILE A 382 24.16 8.45 -53.75
CA ILE A 382 22.81 9.00 -53.83
C ILE A 382 21.94 8.01 -54.61
N ASP A 383 20.92 7.46 -53.96
CA ASP A 383 19.94 6.55 -54.57
C ASP A 383 18.52 7.09 -54.31
N PRO A 384 17.91 7.78 -55.29
CA PRO A 384 16.55 8.29 -55.18
C PRO A 384 15.48 7.20 -54.98
N GLY A 385 15.79 5.93 -55.27
CA GLY A 385 14.89 4.79 -55.08
C GLY A 385 15.04 4.08 -53.73
N LEU A 386 15.95 4.55 -52.87
CA LEU A 386 16.17 3.96 -51.55
C LEU A 386 14.91 4.10 -50.69
N VAL A 387 14.47 2.98 -50.11
CA VAL A 387 13.45 2.93 -49.08
C VAL A 387 14.14 2.64 -47.75
N VAL A 388 14.05 3.58 -46.81
CA VAL A 388 14.51 3.39 -45.43
C VAL A 388 13.30 3.01 -44.60
N ASP A 389 13.31 1.79 -44.08
CA ASP A 389 12.28 1.27 -43.18
C ASP A 389 12.79 1.30 -41.74
N VAL A 390 12.11 2.08 -40.91
CA VAL A 390 12.37 2.18 -39.47
C VAL A 390 11.07 1.81 -38.76
N PRO A 391 11.04 0.71 -37.98
CA PRO A 391 9.87 0.30 -37.22
C PRO A 391 9.35 1.44 -36.33
N TRP A 392 8.03 1.49 -36.16
CA TRP A 392 7.43 2.41 -35.20
C TRP A 392 7.75 1.94 -33.78
N VAL A 393 8.23 2.85 -32.94
CA VAL A 393 8.41 2.59 -31.51
C VAL A 393 7.05 2.76 -30.85
N ASP A 394 6.52 1.68 -30.28
CA ASP A 394 5.31 1.70 -29.46
C ASP A 394 5.68 1.21 -28.06
N VAL A 395 5.25 1.96 -27.05
CA VAL A 395 5.66 1.78 -25.66
C VAL A 395 4.39 1.62 -24.84
N PRO A 396 4.23 0.48 -24.12
CA PRO A 396 3.05 0.26 -23.29
C PRO A 396 2.85 1.36 -22.26
N ASP A 397 1.59 1.75 -22.04
CA ASP A 397 1.23 2.66 -20.96
C ASP A 397 1.58 2.05 -19.60
N VAL A 398 2.29 2.82 -18.77
CA VAL A 398 2.39 2.55 -17.33
C VAL A 398 1.00 2.74 -16.73
N ARG A 399 0.51 1.71 -16.04
CA ARG A 399 -0.76 1.75 -15.33
C ARG A 399 -0.59 2.44 -13.98
N PRO A 400 -1.51 3.33 -13.58
CA PRO A 400 -1.46 3.94 -12.27
C PRO A 400 -1.74 2.89 -11.18
N VAL A 401 -1.00 2.99 -10.07
CA VAL A 401 -1.25 2.25 -8.84
C VAL A 401 -2.41 2.88 -8.09
N THR A 402 -3.29 2.02 -7.57
CA THR A 402 -4.38 2.42 -6.70
C THR A 402 -4.10 1.95 -5.27
N VAL A 403 -4.40 2.80 -4.30
CA VAL A 403 -4.35 2.44 -2.88
C VAL A 403 -5.79 2.35 -2.39
N PRO A 404 -6.22 1.21 -1.84
CA PRO A 404 -7.56 1.13 -1.26
C PRO A 404 -7.66 2.11 -0.08
N GLU A 405 -8.81 2.77 0.03
CA GLU A 405 -9.13 3.57 1.21
C GLU A 405 -9.35 2.63 2.40
N ASN A 406 -8.72 2.95 3.53
CA ASN A 406 -8.95 2.26 4.78
C ASN A 406 -9.63 3.22 5.76
N VAL A 407 -10.70 2.78 6.41
CA VAL A 407 -11.44 3.60 7.38
C VAL A 407 -11.11 3.12 8.79
N VAL A 408 -10.58 4.03 9.63
CA VAL A 408 -10.26 3.73 11.04
C VAL A 408 -11.27 4.42 11.94
N ASP A 409 -12.05 3.66 12.73
CA ASP A 409 -12.91 4.22 13.77
C ASP A 409 -12.84 3.43 15.09
N VAL A 410 -12.02 3.94 16.02
CA VAL A 410 -11.87 3.34 17.36
C VAL A 410 -13.15 3.43 18.19
N PHE A 411 -14.10 4.33 17.91
CA PHE A 411 -15.35 4.37 18.67
C PHE A 411 -16.19 3.10 18.46
N ALA A 412 -16.18 2.53 17.25
CA ALA A 412 -16.87 1.28 16.92
C ALA A 412 -16.33 0.08 17.72
N LEU A 413 -15.04 0.11 18.08
CA LEU A 413 -14.34 -0.97 18.77
C LEU A 413 -14.53 -0.99 20.30
N LYS A 414 -15.28 -0.04 20.86
CA LYS A 414 -15.45 0.11 22.32
C LYS A 414 -16.11 -1.11 22.99
N SER A 415 -17.03 -1.77 22.29
CA SER A 415 -17.75 -2.94 22.81
C SER A 415 -16.86 -4.18 22.93
N ALA A 416 -15.88 -4.32 22.03
CA ALA A 416 -14.94 -5.44 22.02
C ALA A 416 -13.89 -5.37 23.15
N ALA A 417 -13.71 -4.21 23.78
CA ALA A 417 -12.66 -4.01 24.77
C ALA A 417 -12.98 -4.63 26.15
N ASN A 418 -11.98 -5.31 26.73
CA ASN A 418 -12.04 -5.84 28.10
C ASN A 418 -11.97 -4.71 29.15
N TYR A 419 -11.24 -3.64 28.85
CA TYR A 419 -11.09 -2.48 29.73
C TYR A 419 -11.42 -1.20 28.96
N VAL A 420 -12.42 -0.45 29.41
CA VAL A 420 -12.84 0.82 28.81
C VAL A 420 -12.57 1.95 29.80
N PHE A 421 -11.63 2.84 29.47
CA PHE A 421 -11.20 3.95 30.32
C PHE A 421 -11.86 5.27 29.89
N GLU A 422 -12.59 5.88 30.82
CA GLU A 422 -13.32 7.13 30.60
C GLU A 422 -13.21 8.07 31.80
N ILE A 423 -13.45 9.35 31.57
CA ILE A 423 -13.60 10.33 32.64
C ILE A 423 -15.09 10.62 32.81
N GLU A 424 -15.59 10.43 34.03
CA GLU A 424 -16.96 10.80 34.36
C GLU A 424 -17.10 12.33 34.28
N ALA A 425 -17.79 12.83 33.26
CA ALA A 425 -17.85 14.26 32.93
C ALA A 425 -18.35 15.14 34.11
N ALA A 426 -19.23 14.60 34.96
CA ALA A 426 -19.80 15.34 36.08
C ALA A 426 -18.84 15.53 37.27
N THR A 427 -17.92 14.58 37.49
CA THR A 427 -17.11 14.51 38.71
C THR A 427 -15.61 14.53 38.46
N GLY A 428 -15.17 14.23 37.24
CA GLY A 428 -13.76 14.02 36.89
C GLY A 428 -13.20 12.68 37.38
N LYS A 429 -14.04 11.76 37.87
CA LYS A 429 -13.58 10.43 38.31
C LYS A 429 -13.05 9.62 37.13
N LYS A 430 -11.97 8.87 37.37
CA LYS A 430 -11.39 7.92 36.42
C LYS A 430 -12.21 6.64 36.44
N ARG A 431 -13.13 6.47 35.50
CA ARG A 431 -13.99 5.29 35.37
C ARG A 431 -13.35 4.24 34.48
N VAL A 432 -13.48 2.98 34.86
CA VAL A 432 -13.06 1.81 34.09
C VAL A 432 -14.22 0.84 34.05
N THR A 433 -14.73 0.54 32.85
CA THR A 433 -15.65 -0.58 32.66
C THR A 433 -14.84 -1.83 32.35
N VAL A 434 -15.08 -2.90 33.10
CA VAL A 434 -14.43 -4.20 32.91
C VAL A 434 -15.44 -5.18 32.32
N ARG A 435 -15.01 -5.96 31.33
CA ARG A 435 -15.79 -7.04 30.69
C ARG A 435 -14.92 -8.23 30.36
N ASP A 436 -15.46 -9.43 30.56
CA ASP A 436 -14.83 -10.68 30.16
C ASP A 436 -13.43 -10.84 30.74
N VAL A 437 -13.25 -10.60 32.05
CA VAL A 437 -11.96 -10.76 32.73
C VAL A 437 -12.08 -11.71 33.91
N SER A 438 -11.31 -12.80 33.89
CA SER A 438 -11.26 -13.73 35.00
C SER A 438 -10.81 -13.04 36.29
N GLY A 439 -11.57 -13.24 37.37
CA GLY A 439 -11.25 -12.70 38.70
C GLY A 439 -11.73 -11.27 38.95
N ILE A 440 -12.45 -10.66 38.01
CA ILE A 440 -13.12 -9.37 38.18
C ILE A 440 -14.52 -9.49 37.59
N ASP A 441 -15.56 -9.13 38.34
CA ASP A 441 -16.92 -9.14 37.81
C ASP A 441 -17.10 -8.05 36.74
N ASP A 442 -17.95 -8.31 35.75
CA ASP A 442 -18.29 -7.31 34.74
C ASP A 442 -19.01 -6.12 35.39
N GLY A 443 -18.56 -4.90 35.08
CA GLY A 443 -19.16 -3.71 35.67
C GLY A 443 -18.35 -2.44 35.52
N GLU A 444 -18.88 -1.37 36.11
CA GLU A 444 -18.22 -0.07 36.19
C GLU A 444 -17.48 0.08 37.53
N TYR A 445 -16.23 0.48 37.45
CA TYR A 445 -15.35 0.73 38.58
C TYR A 445 -14.68 2.10 38.45
N TYR A 446 -14.10 2.58 39.53
CA TYR A 446 -13.28 3.78 39.58
C TYR A 446 -11.86 3.44 40.03
N LEU A 447 -10.87 4.04 39.38
CA LEU A 447 -9.47 3.89 39.81
C LEU A 447 -9.20 4.72 41.06
N GLY A 448 -8.92 4.05 42.17
CA GLY A 448 -8.64 4.69 43.44
C GLY A 448 -7.46 4.09 44.21
N ASN A 449 -7.05 4.81 45.24
CA ASN A 449 -5.94 4.44 46.12
C ASN A 449 -6.47 4.16 47.54
N TYR A 450 -5.76 3.32 48.31
CA TYR A 450 -5.99 3.20 49.75
C TYR A 450 -5.01 4.06 50.57
N ASN A 451 -5.41 4.42 51.80
CA ASN A 451 -4.63 5.30 52.69
C ASN A 451 -3.37 4.65 53.28
N THR A 452 -3.35 3.32 53.37
CA THR A 452 -2.32 2.55 54.09
C THR A 452 -1.77 1.45 53.20
N GLY A 453 -0.45 1.31 53.11
CA GLY A 453 0.19 0.38 52.18
C GLY A 453 0.24 0.95 50.75
N GLY A 454 1.20 0.51 49.95
CA GLY A 454 1.31 0.91 48.54
C GLY A 454 0.21 0.26 47.68
N TYR A 455 -1.04 0.66 47.89
CA TYR A 455 -2.18 0.19 47.10
C TYR A 455 -2.65 1.33 46.20
N ARG A 456 -2.22 1.28 44.94
CA ARG A 456 -2.48 2.29 43.92
C ARG A 456 -3.31 1.70 42.77
N ASP A 457 -4.21 2.50 42.23
CA ASP A 457 -5.06 2.17 41.07
C ASP A 457 -5.82 0.84 41.22
N TYR A 458 -6.47 0.65 42.37
CA TYR A 458 -7.42 -0.43 42.60
C TYR A 458 -8.78 -0.09 41.99
N LEU A 459 -9.50 -1.13 41.57
CA LEU A 459 -10.86 -1.02 41.04
C LEU A 459 -11.85 -0.87 42.20
N CYS A 460 -12.45 0.29 42.34
CA CYS A 460 -13.31 0.62 43.47
C CYS A 460 -14.70 0.97 42.96
N THR A 461 -15.74 0.41 43.56
CA THR A 461 -17.14 0.73 43.21
C THR A 461 -17.51 2.14 43.68
N GLU A 462 -16.86 2.62 44.75
CA GLU A 462 -16.98 4.00 45.20
C GLU A 462 -15.63 4.62 45.54
N VAL A 463 -15.47 5.90 45.17
CA VAL A 463 -14.30 6.72 45.48
C VAL A 463 -14.69 8.12 45.95
N VAL A 464 -13.84 8.70 46.78
CA VAL A 464 -13.91 10.11 47.23
C VAL A 464 -12.66 10.87 46.83
N ALA A 465 -12.80 12.18 46.64
CA ALA A 465 -11.66 13.05 46.31
C ALA A 465 -10.64 13.07 47.47
N ALA A 466 -9.36 12.94 47.14
CA ALA A 466 -8.24 12.98 48.07
C ALA A 466 -7.07 13.77 47.47
N GLY A 467 -7.17 15.10 47.50
CA GLY A 467 -6.23 15.99 46.84
C GLY A 467 -6.31 15.83 45.31
N ASN A 468 -5.18 15.51 44.67
CA ASN A 468 -5.11 15.27 43.22
C ASN A 468 -5.36 13.79 42.84
N ALA A 469 -5.86 12.98 43.77
CA ALA A 469 -6.12 11.56 43.58
C ALA A 469 -7.53 11.17 44.06
N TRP A 470 -7.94 9.96 43.70
CA TRP A 470 -9.18 9.35 44.18
C TRP A 470 -8.85 8.30 45.23
N ARG A 471 -9.61 8.29 46.33
CA ARG A 471 -9.46 7.31 47.40
C ARG A 471 -10.63 6.34 47.39
N CYS A 472 -10.35 5.05 47.44
CA CYS A 472 -11.36 4.01 47.56
C CYS A 472 -12.10 4.12 48.89
N THR A 473 -13.42 4.09 48.82
CA THR A 473 -14.31 3.90 49.98
C THR A 473 -15.00 2.55 49.94
N GLU A 474 -15.30 2.05 48.75
CA GLU A 474 -15.80 0.69 48.54
C GLU A 474 -15.07 0.00 47.37
N PRO A 475 -14.58 -1.24 47.56
CA PRO A 475 -14.54 -1.98 48.81
C PRO A 475 -13.63 -1.34 49.88
N ALA A 476 -13.92 -1.57 51.16
CA ALA A 476 -13.21 -0.92 52.26
C ALA A 476 -11.75 -1.38 52.40
N LEU A 477 -11.42 -2.60 51.96
CA LEU A 477 -10.07 -3.16 52.03
C LEU A 477 -9.52 -3.54 50.64
N PRO A 478 -8.21 -3.36 50.39
CA PRO A 478 -7.58 -3.71 49.12
C PRO A 478 -7.57 -5.21 48.82
N THR A 479 -7.82 -6.07 49.81
CA THR A 479 -7.94 -7.53 49.62
C THR A 479 -9.30 -7.96 49.08
N GLU A 480 -10.29 -7.07 49.10
CA GLU A 480 -11.66 -7.32 48.62
C GLU A 480 -11.84 -6.87 47.16
N THR A 481 -10.80 -6.29 46.56
CA THR A 481 -10.80 -5.89 45.17
C THR A 481 -9.45 -6.14 44.51
N ARG A 482 -9.38 -5.85 43.22
CA ARG A 482 -8.24 -6.11 42.35
C ARG A 482 -7.68 -4.79 41.83
N THR A 483 -6.41 -4.82 41.44
CA THR A 483 -5.84 -3.80 40.56
C THR A 483 -5.62 -4.44 39.19
N ILE A 484 -5.68 -3.62 38.15
CA ILE A 484 -5.39 -4.05 36.77
C ILE A 484 -4.01 -3.60 36.32
N CYS A 485 -3.18 -3.02 37.20
CA CYS A 485 -1.83 -2.62 36.85
C CYS A 485 -0.80 -2.81 37.97
N GLN A 486 0.44 -3.07 37.57
CA GLN A 486 1.59 -3.16 38.45
C GLN A 486 2.50 -1.95 38.22
N GLY A 487 2.52 -1.02 39.19
CA GLY A 487 3.42 0.13 39.18
C GLY A 487 4.90 -0.27 39.38
N TYR A 488 5.83 0.64 39.04
CA TYR A 488 7.28 0.45 39.28
C TYR A 488 7.61 0.13 40.75
N SER A 489 6.78 0.63 41.67
CA SER A 489 6.71 0.18 43.05
C SER A 489 5.25 0.15 43.48
N ASP A 490 4.96 -0.45 44.64
CA ASP A 490 3.63 -0.42 45.26
C ASP A 490 3.14 1.03 45.50
N TYR A 491 4.04 2.01 45.60
CA TYR A 491 3.65 3.40 45.89
C TYR A 491 3.34 4.24 44.65
N ASN A 492 3.63 3.74 43.45
CA ASN A 492 3.43 4.45 42.20
C ASN A 492 2.09 4.08 41.56
N THR A 493 1.32 5.09 41.15
CA THR A 493 0.17 4.91 40.27
C THR A 493 0.64 4.59 38.85
N CYS A 494 0.00 3.62 38.22
CA CYS A 494 0.08 3.39 36.79
C CYS A 494 -0.72 4.40 35.98
N PHE A 495 -1.93 4.75 36.42
CA PHE A 495 -2.87 5.49 35.58
C PHE A 495 -3.02 6.93 36.05
N SER A 496 -2.71 7.86 35.17
CA SER A 496 -2.95 9.28 35.37
C SER A 496 -3.71 9.88 34.17
N TYR A 497 -4.39 10.99 34.42
CA TYR A 497 -5.14 11.70 33.40
C TYR A 497 -4.91 13.20 33.49
N SER A 498 -4.70 13.84 32.33
CA SER A 498 -4.56 15.28 32.17
C SER A 498 -5.76 15.82 31.38
N SER A 499 -6.65 16.54 32.06
CA SER A 499 -7.82 17.16 31.44
C SER A 499 -7.44 18.24 30.42
N ALA A 500 -6.34 18.96 30.66
CA ALA A 500 -5.85 20.00 29.75
C ALA A 500 -5.38 19.45 28.39
N GLN A 501 -4.95 18.19 28.35
CA GLN A 501 -4.46 17.52 27.13
C GLN A 501 -5.40 16.43 26.65
N ASN A 502 -6.54 16.23 27.31
CA ASN A 502 -7.42 15.06 27.18
C ASN A 502 -6.60 13.76 27.09
N ARG A 503 -5.69 13.52 28.04
CA ARG A 503 -4.64 12.49 27.91
C ARG A 503 -4.60 11.55 29.10
N TRP A 504 -4.73 10.26 28.82
CA TRP A 504 -4.37 9.16 29.69
C TRP A 504 -2.88 8.88 29.62
N THR A 505 -2.29 8.50 30.74
CA THR A 505 -0.91 8.02 30.80
C THR A 505 -0.85 6.75 31.62
N ILE A 506 -0.26 5.71 31.03
CA ILE A 506 0.07 4.44 31.67
C ILE A 506 1.56 4.45 31.99
N ALA A 507 1.91 4.26 33.26
CA ALA A 507 3.28 4.29 33.77
C ALA A 507 3.49 3.20 34.82
N GLY A 508 3.69 1.96 34.36
CA GLY A 508 3.89 0.79 35.21
C GLY A 508 4.90 -0.20 34.64
N GLN A 509 5.11 -1.30 35.35
CA GLN A 509 5.86 -2.45 34.82
C GLN A 509 5.03 -3.23 33.81
N THR A 510 3.73 -3.39 34.07
CA THR A 510 2.77 -4.10 33.21
C THR A 510 1.32 -3.85 33.65
N MET A 511 0.34 -4.33 32.89
CA MET A 511 -1.07 -4.36 33.25
C MET A 511 -1.72 -5.73 32.97
N ALA A 512 -2.97 -5.91 33.41
CA ALA A 512 -3.73 -7.11 33.10
C ALA A 512 -3.90 -7.26 31.56
N PRO A 513 -3.72 -8.46 30.98
CA PRO A 513 -3.77 -8.64 29.54
C PRO A 513 -5.16 -8.38 28.96
N GLY A 514 -5.20 -8.08 27.66
CA GLY A 514 -6.43 -7.94 26.89
C GLY A 514 -6.54 -6.62 26.16
N LEU A 515 -7.74 -6.34 25.66
CA LEU A 515 -8.06 -5.18 24.84
C LEU A 515 -8.39 -3.97 25.72
N ALA A 516 -7.62 -2.88 25.59
CA ALA A 516 -7.73 -1.70 26.44
C ALA A 516 -8.08 -0.45 25.60
N TRP A 517 -9.30 0.05 25.77
CA TRP A 517 -9.86 1.18 25.04
C TRP A 517 -9.87 2.45 25.90
N PHE A 518 -9.41 3.57 25.33
CA PHE A 518 -9.28 4.86 26.02
C PHE A 518 -10.05 5.96 25.30
N ASP A 519 -10.93 6.65 26.03
CA ASP A 519 -11.51 7.91 25.55
C ASP A 519 -10.50 9.06 25.72
N GLY A 520 -9.90 9.48 24.60
CA GLY A 520 -8.92 10.57 24.52
C GLY A 520 -7.55 10.13 24.02
N ASN A 521 -6.55 10.98 24.23
CA ASN A 521 -5.16 10.69 23.92
C ASN A 521 -4.58 9.68 24.93
N LEU A 522 -3.60 8.89 24.49
CA LEU A 522 -2.93 7.90 25.32
C LEU A 522 -1.39 8.07 25.24
N THR A 523 -0.74 8.02 26.40
CA THR A 523 0.70 7.85 26.51
C THR A 523 1.01 6.52 27.21
N VAL A 524 1.67 5.60 26.51
CA VAL A 524 2.15 4.33 27.08
C VAL A 524 3.63 4.48 27.44
N SER A 525 3.92 4.53 28.74
CA SER A 525 5.30 4.70 29.23
C SER A 525 6.07 3.38 29.26
N ASN A 526 7.33 3.41 29.71
CA ASN A 526 8.20 2.22 29.76
C ASN A 526 7.57 1.08 30.54
N GLY A 527 7.73 -0.15 30.08
CA GLY A 527 7.09 -1.33 30.65
C GLY A 527 6.99 -2.44 29.61
N VAL A 528 6.49 -3.59 30.05
CA VAL A 528 6.17 -4.73 29.18
C VAL A 528 4.66 -4.99 29.27
N TYR A 529 3.93 -4.75 28.20
CA TYR A 529 2.47 -4.85 28.15
C TYR A 529 2.04 -5.98 27.22
N ILE A 530 0.95 -6.67 27.56
CA ILE A 530 0.32 -7.70 26.72
C ILE A 530 -1.08 -7.23 26.41
N ASN A 531 -1.18 -6.22 25.55
CA ASN A 531 -2.40 -5.47 25.36
C ASN A 531 -2.49 -4.93 23.94
N THR A 532 -3.71 -4.91 23.43
CA THR A 532 -4.09 -4.04 22.32
C THR A 532 -4.53 -2.71 22.92
N PHE A 533 -3.88 -1.62 22.52
CA PHE A 533 -4.23 -0.28 22.96
C PHE A 533 -5.04 0.43 21.89
N LEU A 534 -6.29 0.74 22.22
CA LEU A 534 -7.20 1.50 21.40
C LEU A 534 -7.39 2.89 22.01
N ALA A 535 -7.20 3.96 21.24
CA ALA A 535 -7.43 5.32 21.73
C ALA A 535 -8.23 6.15 20.72
N THR A 536 -9.29 6.83 21.17
CA THR A 536 -10.07 7.72 20.30
C THR A 536 -9.29 8.97 19.87
N GLY A 537 -8.22 9.31 20.60
CA GLY A 537 -7.31 10.41 20.29
C GLY A 537 -6.02 9.95 19.60
N THR A 538 -4.89 10.51 20.03
CA THR A 538 -3.52 10.19 19.60
C THR A 538 -2.86 9.23 20.59
N ILE A 539 -2.11 8.25 20.08
CA ILE A 539 -1.23 7.41 20.90
C ILE A 539 0.21 7.91 20.81
N SER A 540 0.89 7.94 21.96
CA SER A 540 2.32 8.22 22.07
C SER A 540 2.98 7.22 23.00
N THR A 541 4.22 6.87 22.75
CA THR A 541 4.95 5.94 23.60
C THR A 541 6.21 6.61 24.16
N ALA A 542 6.58 6.25 25.39
CA ALA A 542 7.89 6.62 25.93
C ALA A 542 9.00 5.77 25.27
N GLY A 543 10.25 5.98 25.71
CA GLY A 543 11.38 5.25 25.16
C GLY A 543 11.76 4.00 25.94
N GLY A 544 11.88 2.84 25.27
CA GLY A 544 12.20 1.56 25.91
C GLY A 544 10.96 0.77 26.35
N MET A 545 9.81 1.04 25.75
CA MET A 545 8.59 0.29 25.96
C MET A 545 8.59 -0.98 25.09
N LYS A 546 8.01 -2.05 25.66
CA LYS A 546 7.76 -3.31 24.96
C LYS A 546 6.27 -3.64 25.04
N THR A 547 5.62 -3.88 23.91
CA THR A 547 4.20 -4.27 23.88
C THR A 547 4.02 -5.48 22.98
N TYR A 548 3.22 -6.42 23.45
CA TYR A 548 2.72 -7.55 22.70
C TYR A 548 1.21 -7.41 22.54
N ALA A 549 0.71 -7.45 21.31
CA ALA A 549 -0.69 -7.75 21.07
C ALA A 549 -0.98 -9.18 21.58
N PRO A 550 -2.20 -9.47 22.07
CA PRO A 550 -2.48 -10.76 22.70
C PRO A 550 -2.13 -11.97 21.81
N ASN A 551 -2.38 -11.92 20.50
CA ASN A 551 -2.05 -13.04 19.59
C ASN A 551 -0.53 -13.31 19.51
N TYR A 552 0.29 -12.26 19.61
CA TYR A 552 1.75 -12.39 19.62
C TYR A 552 2.30 -12.93 20.95
N ALA A 553 1.57 -12.74 22.04
CA ALA A 553 1.94 -13.28 23.34
C ALA A 553 1.49 -14.75 23.50
N GLY A 554 0.39 -15.12 22.84
CA GLY A 554 -0.20 -16.45 22.85
C GLY A 554 -0.69 -16.90 24.23
N TYR A 555 -1.07 -18.17 24.34
CA TYR A 555 -1.67 -18.74 25.55
C TYR A 555 -0.87 -18.48 26.83
N GLN A 556 0.46 -18.70 26.81
CA GLN A 556 1.28 -18.52 28.01
C GLN A 556 1.29 -17.07 28.49
N GLY A 557 1.40 -16.11 27.56
CA GLY A 557 1.43 -14.69 27.90
C GLY A 557 0.08 -14.12 28.33
N VAL A 558 -1.01 -14.60 27.73
CA VAL A 558 -2.36 -14.04 27.94
C VAL A 558 -3.14 -14.78 29.04
N CYS A 559 -3.18 -16.12 28.99
CA CYS A 559 -4.07 -16.94 29.81
C CYS A 559 -3.42 -17.46 31.11
N THR A 560 -2.13 -17.20 31.33
CA THR A 560 -1.41 -17.69 32.51
C THR A 560 -0.63 -16.58 33.22
N ASP A 561 -0.19 -16.90 34.44
CA ASP A 561 0.71 -16.02 35.21
C ASP A 561 2.19 -16.15 34.79
N ASN A 562 2.54 -17.15 33.97
CA ASN A 562 3.91 -17.35 33.53
C ASN A 562 4.20 -16.57 32.24
N ARG A 563 4.66 -15.32 32.40
CA ARG A 563 4.97 -14.39 31.29
C ARG A 563 6.46 -14.14 31.10
N SER A 564 7.28 -15.06 31.62
CA SER A 564 8.75 -14.95 31.59
C SER A 564 9.31 -14.92 30.16
N ALA A 565 8.66 -15.60 29.21
CA ALA A 565 9.03 -15.62 27.80
C ALA A 565 8.96 -14.23 27.14
N GLN A 566 8.06 -13.35 27.60
CA GLN A 566 7.92 -11.98 27.12
C GLN A 566 8.93 -11.02 27.77
N GLY A 567 9.75 -11.50 28.71
CA GLY A 567 10.72 -10.71 29.47
C GLY A 567 10.07 -9.91 30.59
N MET A 568 8.90 -10.33 31.08
CA MET A 568 8.20 -9.69 32.18
C MET A 568 8.79 -10.11 33.52
N ALA A 569 8.84 -9.17 34.48
CA ALA A 569 9.11 -9.48 35.87
C ALA A 569 7.94 -10.26 36.49
N ASP A 570 8.18 -10.90 37.64
CA ASP A 570 7.15 -11.65 38.36
C ASP A 570 5.88 -10.81 38.56
N ILE A 571 4.75 -11.40 38.17
CA ILE A 571 3.43 -10.80 38.33
C ILE A 571 3.11 -10.74 39.83
N ARG A 572 2.79 -9.54 40.33
CA ARG A 572 2.36 -9.38 41.72
C ARG A 572 0.99 -10.03 41.94
N THR A 573 0.73 -10.40 43.19
CA THR A 573 -0.53 -11.07 43.62
C THR A 573 -1.80 -10.35 43.18
N GLY A 574 -1.76 -9.02 43.02
CA GLY A 574 -2.89 -8.22 42.52
C GLY A 574 -3.28 -8.45 41.06
N LEU A 575 -2.37 -8.99 40.24
CA LEU A 575 -2.60 -9.33 38.83
C LEU A 575 -2.69 -10.84 38.58
N SER A 576 -2.27 -11.68 39.54
CA SER A 576 -2.28 -13.14 39.42
C SER A 576 -3.68 -13.69 39.16
N GLY A 577 -3.85 -14.50 38.11
CA GLY A 577 -5.12 -15.09 37.68
C GLY A 577 -6.03 -14.17 36.86
N LEU A 578 -5.59 -12.94 36.52
CA LEU A 578 -6.31 -12.06 35.61
C LEU A 578 -5.94 -12.36 34.15
N TYR A 579 -6.96 -12.72 33.37
CA TYR A 579 -6.86 -12.96 31.93
C TYR A 579 -8.21 -12.68 31.25
N PRO A 580 -8.22 -12.28 29.97
CA PRO A 580 -9.45 -12.05 29.21
C PRO A 580 -10.15 -13.39 28.89
N THR A 581 -11.37 -13.59 29.37
CA THR A 581 -12.14 -14.85 29.19
C THR A 581 -12.65 -15.04 27.77
N ASN A 582 -12.79 -13.95 27.00
CA ASN A 582 -13.14 -14.01 25.58
C ASN A 582 -11.98 -14.47 24.67
N LEU A 583 -10.73 -14.36 25.13
CA LEU A 583 -9.55 -14.90 24.42
C LEU A 583 -9.02 -16.20 25.05
N CYS A 584 -9.49 -16.55 26.25
CA CYS A 584 -9.06 -17.72 27.01
C CYS A 584 -10.26 -18.59 27.38
N VAL A 585 -10.77 -19.35 26.41
CA VAL A 585 -11.99 -20.15 26.54
C VAL A 585 -11.62 -21.59 26.84
N GLY A 586 -12.21 -22.22 27.87
CA GLY A 586 -12.03 -23.66 28.10
C GLY A 586 -10.59 -24.14 28.36
N GLY A 587 -9.65 -23.22 28.66
CA GLY A 587 -8.22 -23.54 28.81
C GLY A 587 -7.42 -23.54 27.50
N THR A 588 -8.00 -23.04 26.40
CA THR A 588 -7.32 -22.74 25.13
C THR A 588 -7.22 -21.23 24.91
N TYR A 589 -6.36 -20.83 23.99
CA TYR A 589 -6.28 -19.45 23.50
C TYR A 589 -7.06 -19.36 22.19
N GLU A 590 -8.06 -18.50 22.16
CA GLU A 590 -8.88 -18.22 20.97
C GLU A 590 -8.46 -16.85 20.40
N PRO A 591 -7.80 -16.80 19.23
CA PRO A 591 -7.34 -15.54 18.65
C PRO A 591 -8.51 -14.69 18.14
N SER A 592 -8.27 -13.38 18.03
CA SER A 592 -9.16 -12.46 17.31
C SER A 592 -8.36 -11.47 16.48
N ASP A 593 -8.96 -10.91 15.43
CA ASP A 593 -8.28 -9.98 14.52
C ASP A 593 -7.75 -8.75 15.27
N LEU A 594 -8.59 -8.18 16.14
CA LEU A 594 -8.19 -7.06 16.99
C LEU A 594 -7.03 -7.40 17.94
N ALA A 595 -6.87 -8.68 18.32
CA ALA A 595 -5.76 -9.15 19.13
C ALA A 595 -4.43 -9.31 18.34
N ASN A 596 -4.42 -9.08 17.02
CA ASN A 596 -3.19 -8.87 16.23
C ASN A 596 -2.64 -7.45 16.37
N VAL A 597 -3.46 -6.50 16.83
CA VAL A 597 -3.13 -5.08 16.86
C VAL A 597 -2.47 -4.70 18.19
N ALA A 598 -1.33 -4.02 18.13
CA ALA A 598 -0.70 -3.44 19.33
C ALA A 598 -1.24 -2.03 19.62
N PHE A 599 -1.38 -1.21 18.58
CA PHE A 599 -1.86 0.17 18.69
C PHE A 599 -2.83 0.52 17.57
N ILE A 600 -3.99 1.06 17.92
CA ILE A 600 -4.94 1.68 16.98
C ILE A 600 -5.45 3.01 17.53
N ALA A 601 -5.47 4.03 16.68
CA ALA A 601 -5.79 5.39 17.10
C ALA A 601 -6.74 6.12 16.14
N GLY A 602 -7.62 6.95 16.72
CA GLY A 602 -8.50 7.88 16.03
C GLY A 602 -9.89 7.35 15.71
N GLY A 603 -10.84 8.24 15.47
CA GLY A 603 -12.21 7.86 15.11
C GLY A 603 -13.16 9.04 15.01
N TYR A 604 -14.43 8.75 14.72
CA TYR A 604 -15.45 9.78 14.50
C TYR A 604 -16.18 10.15 15.79
N ARG A 605 -16.01 11.38 16.25
CA ARG A 605 -16.83 11.97 17.32
C ARG A 605 -17.84 12.93 16.71
N SER A 606 -19.12 12.59 16.80
CA SER A 606 -20.22 13.43 16.27
C SER A 606 -20.04 13.80 14.78
N GLY A 607 -19.60 12.83 13.97
CA GLY A 607 -19.38 13.02 12.52
C GLY A 607 -18.13 13.80 12.13
N THR A 608 -17.29 14.20 13.10
CA THR A 608 -15.97 14.80 12.84
C THR A 608 -14.89 13.80 13.24
N TYR A 609 -13.92 13.60 12.35
CA TYR A 609 -12.77 12.76 12.66
C TYR A 609 -11.83 13.47 13.65
N GLU A 610 -11.45 12.79 14.73
CA GLU A 610 -10.56 13.32 15.77
C GLU A 610 -9.40 12.35 16.04
N GLY A 611 -8.22 12.90 16.39
CA GLY A 611 -7.08 12.07 16.81
C GLY A 611 -6.37 11.37 15.66
N GLY A 612 -5.97 10.12 15.89
CA GLY A 612 -5.43 9.24 14.85
C GLY A 612 -3.91 9.12 14.77
N ASN A 613 -3.17 10.09 15.29
CA ASN A 613 -1.72 10.04 15.23
C ASN A 613 -1.17 8.96 16.17
N ILE A 614 -0.11 8.27 15.72
CA ILE A 614 0.69 7.36 16.55
C ILE A 614 2.14 7.83 16.53
N ALA A 615 2.72 8.06 17.71
CA ALA A 615 4.11 8.46 17.86
C ALA A 615 4.88 7.41 18.68
N LEU A 616 5.74 6.65 18.01
CA LEU A 616 6.61 5.67 18.64
C LEU A 616 7.93 6.31 19.07
N GLY A 617 8.15 6.37 20.38
CA GLY A 617 9.40 6.81 20.99
C GLY A 617 10.60 5.89 20.70
N ALA A 618 11.77 6.26 21.20
CA ALA A 618 13.02 5.53 20.97
C ALA A 618 13.09 4.18 21.70
N SER A 619 13.83 3.21 21.16
CA SER A 619 14.09 1.89 21.79
C SER A 619 12.84 1.05 22.03
N ASN A 620 11.78 1.24 21.22
CA ASN A 620 10.53 0.51 21.38
C ASN A 620 10.54 -0.84 20.67
N GLN A 621 9.86 -1.80 21.26
CA GLN A 621 9.62 -3.14 20.70
C GLN A 621 8.12 -3.40 20.69
N VAL A 622 7.52 -3.36 19.50
CA VAL A 622 6.08 -3.55 19.29
C VAL A 622 5.90 -4.87 18.56
N PHE A 623 5.19 -5.81 19.17
CA PHE A 623 4.82 -7.08 18.56
C PHE A 623 3.31 -7.03 18.32
N GLY A 624 2.90 -6.80 17.09
CA GLY A 624 1.53 -6.50 16.69
C GLY A 624 1.46 -5.34 15.70
N SER A 625 0.34 -5.29 14.99
CA SER A 625 0.07 -4.27 13.97
C SER A 625 -0.04 -2.87 14.58
N VAL A 626 0.37 -1.86 13.81
CA VAL A 626 0.23 -0.44 14.18
C VAL A 626 -0.69 0.23 13.16
N ILE A 627 -1.88 0.62 13.60
CA ILE A 627 -2.92 1.20 12.75
C ILE A 627 -3.16 2.66 13.15
N ALA A 628 -2.57 3.58 12.41
CA ALA A 628 -2.74 5.01 12.64
C ALA A 628 -3.87 5.54 11.76
N GLY A 629 -4.99 5.91 12.37
CA GLY A 629 -6.05 6.60 11.63
C GLY A 629 -5.65 8.03 11.18
N GLY A 630 -4.55 8.56 11.71
CA GLY A 630 -3.89 9.82 11.34
C GLY A 630 -2.53 9.54 10.70
N LEU A 631 -1.45 10.07 11.29
CA LEU A 631 -0.06 9.86 10.84
C LEU A 631 0.74 9.00 11.80
N LEU A 632 1.75 8.29 11.29
CA LEU A 632 2.74 7.58 12.10
C LEU A 632 4.07 8.35 12.15
N THR A 633 4.62 8.51 13.36
CA THR A 633 5.99 8.97 13.55
C THR A 633 6.79 7.95 14.34
N THR A 634 7.95 7.56 13.82
CA THR A 634 8.91 6.75 14.57
C THR A 634 10.17 7.56 14.86
N GLY A 635 10.76 7.33 16.03
CA GLY A 635 12.03 7.94 16.42
C GLY A 635 12.96 6.95 17.14
N GLY A 636 14.25 7.30 17.21
CA GLY A 636 15.27 6.45 17.85
C GLY A 636 15.33 5.04 17.27
N SER A 637 15.62 4.01 18.08
CA SER A 637 15.62 2.62 17.63
C SER A 637 14.24 1.98 17.83
N THR A 638 13.42 1.76 16.80
CA THR A 638 12.08 1.18 16.98
C THR A 638 11.97 -0.12 16.19
N ASN A 639 11.47 -1.18 16.81
CA ASN A 639 11.19 -2.45 16.14
C ASN A 639 9.69 -2.72 16.19
N VAL A 640 9.07 -2.88 15.02
CA VAL A 640 7.67 -3.30 14.87
C VAL A 640 7.67 -4.67 14.21
N VAL A 641 7.15 -5.67 14.90
CA VAL A 641 6.94 -7.03 14.37
C VAL A 641 5.45 -7.15 14.10
N GLY A 642 5.05 -6.96 12.85
CA GLY A 642 3.66 -6.80 12.45
C GLY A 642 3.48 -5.80 11.30
N SER A 643 2.26 -5.64 10.81
CA SER A 643 1.94 -4.70 9.74
C SER A 643 1.88 -3.26 10.23
N ILE A 644 2.00 -2.33 9.29
CA ILE A 644 1.75 -0.91 9.53
C ILE A 644 0.68 -0.46 8.56
N GLU A 645 -0.30 0.27 9.09
CA GLU A 645 -1.37 0.86 8.33
C GLU A 645 -1.58 2.31 8.74
N ILE A 646 -1.75 3.18 7.75
CA ILE A 646 -1.93 4.62 7.96
C ILE A 646 -3.09 5.09 7.10
N ALA A 647 -4.19 5.51 7.70
CA ALA A 647 -5.39 5.91 6.96
C ALA A 647 -5.49 7.42 6.70
N ASN A 648 -4.85 8.25 7.53
CA ASN A 648 -4.89 9.72 7.41
C ASN A 648 -6.31 10.31 7.24
N MET A 649 -7.28 9.80 7.99
CA MET A 649 -8.70 10.18 7.90
C MET A 649 -8.97 11.66 8.20
N ALA A 650 -8.04 12.35 8.86
CA ALA A 650 -8.09 13.79 9.11
C ALA A 650 -7.69 14.64 7.89
N GLY A 651 -7.17 14.03 6.82
CA GLY A 651 -6.69 14.72 5.61
C GLY A 651 -5.47 15.61 5.87
N SER A 652 -4.53 15.15 6.70
CA SER A 652 -3.31 15.91 6.99
C SER A 652 -2.41 16.00 5.76
N ALA A 653 -1.93 17.22 5.46
CA ALA A 653 -0.90 17.44 4.44
C ALA A 653 0.53 17.18 4.97
N SER A 654 0.68 16.86 6.26
CA SER A 654 1.99 16.51 6.81
C SER A 654 2.32 15.05 6.50
N PRO A 655 3.60 14.73 6.24
CA PRO A 655 4.00 13.36 5.95
C PRO A 655 4.04 12.50 7.22
N THR A 656 3.79 11.22 7.03
CA THR A 656 4.28 10.15 7.91
C THR A 656 5.80 10.14 7.90
N ASN A 657 6.43 10.13 9.08
CA ASN A 657 7.88 10.21 9.20
C ASN A 657 8.43 8.97 9.90
N TRP A 658 9.19 8.15 9.17
CA TRP A 658 9.99 7.10 9.79
C TRP A 658 11.43 7.57 9.89
N SER A 659 11.90 7.69 11.13
CA SER A 659 13.21 8.25 11.44
C SER A 659 13.97 7.39 12.45
N GLY A 660 15.22 7.74 12.72
CA GLY A 660 16.09 6.93 13.58
C GLY A 660 16.44 5.58 12.96
N SER A 661 16.56 4.53 13.78
CA SER A 661 16.77 3.14 13.36
C SER A 661 15.44 2.38 13.48
N THR A 662 14.60 2.39 12.45
CA THR A 662 13.30 1.69 12.48
C THR A 662 13.41 0.35 11.75
N THR A 663 13.01 -0.73 12.40
CA THR A 663 12.88 -2.06 11.82
C THR A 663 11.41 -2.45 11.77
N ILE A 664 10.95 -2.92 10.60
CA ILE A 664 9.66 -3.58 10.41
C ILE A 664 9.96 -5.04 10.10
N ASP A 665 9.47 -5.97 10.92
CA ASP A 665 9.72 -7.41 10.78
C ASP A 665 8.43 -8.17 10.49
N LEU A 666 8.37 -8.74 9.29
CA LEU A 666 7.25 -9.49 8.73
C LEU A 666 7.57 -10.99 8.59
N ARG A 667 8.70 -11.47 9.14
CA ARG A 667 9.16 -12.87 8.93
C ARG A 667 8.54 -13.90 9.86
N ASN A 668 8.03 -13.48 11.02
CA ASN A 668 7.53 -14.38 12.07
C ASN A 668 6.18 -13.87 12.59
N LEU A 669 5.22 -13.71 11.68
CA LEU A 669 3.86 -13.34 12.03
C LEU A 669 3.15 -14.56 12.67
N PRO A 670 2.22 -14.38 13.62
CA PRO A 670 1.44 -15.48 14.19
C PRO A 670 0.66 -16.27 13.13
N ASP A 671 0.39 -17.54 13.40
CA ASP A 671 -0.49 -18.36 12.55
C ASP A 671 -1.89 -17.72 12.46
N GLY A 672 -2.43 -17.57 11.25
CA GLY A 672 -3.71 -16.88 11.03
C GLY A 672 -3.65 -15.36 11.19
N PHE A 673 -2.47 -14.74 11.10
CA PHE A 673 -2.33 -13.28 11.16
C PHE A 673 -3.06 -12.60 10.00
N ASP A 674 -4.11 -11.85 10.36
CA ASP A 674 -4.73 -10.83 9.51
C ASP A 674 -4.29 -9.43 10.00
N PRO A 675 -3.67 -8.60 9.13
CA PRO A 675 -3.36 -7.23 9.48
C PRO A 675 -4.60 -6.33 9.63
N ASP A 676 -5.74 -6.70 9.05
CA ASP A 676 -7.00 -5.97 9.15
C ASP A 676 -7.59 -6.18 10.56
N PRO A 677 -7.96 -5.13 11.30
CA PRO A 677 -8.63 -5.26 12.59
C PRO A 677 -10.07 -5.79 12.48
N GLY A 678 -10.52 -6.12 11.27
CA GLY A 678 -11.88 -6.47 10.92
C GLY A 678 -12.69 -5.23 10.53
N CYS A 679 -13.95 -5.43 10.14
CA CYS A 679 -14.83 -4.34 9.78
C CYS A 679 -14.94 -3.27 10.90
N LEU A 680 -14.65 -2.01 10.56
CA LEU A 680 -14.67 -0.87 11.50
C LEU A 680 -15.90 0.04 11.34
N VAL A 681 -16.65 -0.08 10.24
CA VAL A 681 -17.85 0.72 9.93
C VAL A 681 -18.93 -0.18 9.32
N ASP A 682 -20.17 -0.08 9.83
CA ASP A 682 -21.37 -0.77 9.31
C ASP A 682 -21.28 -2.32 9.23
N CYS A 683 -20.77 -2.95 10.28
CA CYS A 683 -20.58 -4.40 10.29
C CYS A 683 -21.92 -5.15 10.48
N PRO A 684 -22.26 -6.10 9.58
CA PRO A 684 -23.40 -6.98 9.80
C PRO A 684 -23.20 -7.75 11.11
N GLN A 685 -24.26 -7.86 11.91
CA GLN A 685 -24.24 -8.63 13.15
C GLN A 685 -23.90 -10.11 12.86
N PRO A 686 -23.12 -10.79 13.72
CA PRO A 686 -22.72 -12.17 13.46
C PRO A 686 -23.92 -13.12 13.59
N GLU A 687 -24.30 -13.76 12.48
CA GLU A 687 -24.92 -15.08 12.50
C GLU A 687 -23.80 -16.12 12.32
N ASP A 688 -23.84 -17.22 13.08
CA ASP A 688 -22.79 -18.24 13.23
C ASP A 688 -22.25 -18.82 11.90
N PRO A 689 -21.00 -19.35 11.89
CA PRO A 689 -20.13 -19.42 10.72
C PRO A 689 -20.19 -20.76 9.98
N GLU A 690 -20.07 -20.70 8.65
CA GLU A 690 -19.38 -21.73 7.87
C GLU A 690 -18.17 -21.06 7.20
N ASP A 691 -16.98 -21.44 7.65
CA ASP A 691 -15.68 -21.03 7.17
C ASP A 691 -15.28 -21.83 5.92
N PRO A 692 -14.88 -21.18 4.81
CA PRO A 692 -13.88 -21.71 3.92
C PRO A 692 -12.65 -20.80 3.99
N GLY A 693 -11.69 -21.18 4.83
CA GLY A 693 -10.42 -20.51 4.97
C GLY A 693 -9.60 -20.55 3.68
N GLY A 694 -8.84 -19.47 3.45
CA GLY A 694 -7.85 -19.36 2.38
C GLY A 694 -7.92 -18.04 1.66
N SER A 695 -6.84 -17.26 1.71
CA SER A 695 -6.66 -16.07 0.86
C SER A 695 -6.59 -16.49 -0.61
N LEU A 696 -7.40 -15.85 -1.43
CA LEU A 696 -7.73 -16.30 -2.77
C LEU A 696 -6.74 -15.79 -3.85
N PRO A 697 -6.26 -16.64 -4.80
CA PRO A 697 -5.34 -16.27 -5.88
C PRO A 697 -5.92 -15.34 -6.97
N TRP A 698 -7.15 -14.85 -6.78
CA TRP A 698 -7.89 -14.04 -7.72
C TRP A 698 -8.18 -12.66 -7.13
N GLN A 699 -7.84 -11.59 -7.86
CA GLN A 699 -8.07 -10.21 -7.44
C GLN A 699 -9.03 -9.49 -8.38
N VAL A 700 -9.95 -8.68 -7.84
CA VAL A 700 -10.81 -7.80 -8.64
C VAL A 700 -9.98 -6.58 -9.04
N PHE A 701 -9.68 -6.45 -10.33
CA PHE A 701 -8.91 -5.34 -10.90
C PHE A 701 -9.77 -4.09 -11.07
N TRP A 702 -11.01 -4.25 -11.53
CA TRP A 702 -11.95 -3.14 -11.72
C TRP A 702 -13.39 -3.62 -11.86
N THR A 703 -14.33 -2.73 -11.58
CA THR A 703 -15.77 -2.93 -11.77
C THR A 703 -16.45 -1.72 -12.40
N ARG A 704 -17.48 -1.95 -13.23
CA ARG A 704 -18.43 -0.92 -13.68
C ARG A 704 -19.86 -1.43 -13.73
N TYR A 705 -20.82 -0.52 -13.62
CA TYR A 705 -22.18 -0.80 -14.06
C TYR A 705 -22.24 -0.90 -15.59
N LEU A 706 -23.08 -1.80 -16.09
CA LEU A 706 -23.40 -1.97 -17.51
C LEU A 706 -24.71 -1.30 -17.92
#